data_AF-A0A420J1B8-F1
#
_entry.id   AF-A0A420J1B8-F1
#
_cell.length_a   1.000
_cell.length_b   1.000
_cell.length_c   1.000
_cell.angle_alpha   90.00
_cell.angle_beta   90.00
_cell.angle_gamma   90.00
#
_symmetry.space_group_name_H-M   'P 1'
#
loop_
_entity.id
_entity.type
_entity.pdbx_description
1 polymer ?
#
loop_
_entity_poly.entity_id
_entity_poly.type
_entity_poly.pdbx_seq_one_letter_code
_entity_poly.pdbx_strand_id
1 'polypeptide(L)'
;MFLRRKIPALFIRARAPKSGFAYGSGRAASTACSQQKEKKRQKNFINLIPSENFTSQAVLDALGSVMQNKYSEGYPGARYYGGNEFIDQAESLCQARALQTFGLKDSEWGVNVQPHSGSPANLYTFSALLNVHDRIMGLDLPHGGHLSHGYQTPIKKISAISKYFETLPYRLDVSTGLIDYEKLEELATLYRPKIIIAGTSAYSRLIDYERMKSISEKVGAYLLADMAHISGLVAAKVIPSPFQSADIVTTTTHKSLRGPRGAMIFFRKGVRRINPKTKEKEMWDLEEPINFSVFPGHQGGPHNHTITALAVALMQAQSPEFKAYQETVLQNAKAFAKRLGDPKGKGGLGYNIVSGGTDNHLVLLDLKPQGVDGAKVERVLELVGVASNKNTVPGDKSALKPGGLRMGTPAMTTRGFQPDDFKRVADIVNRAVTITQHVDKASREAAEANKRKNPGGVPAFLEYLGGGENEREILQLRSEVENWVGTFSLPWESNKAYHVQYCESSIALNFAKVAGTTCVMANNLSPENTACPVDSETRSVWLQSRECKKSAQFNGSINDAKISSPNKADESCPINQTSNLMSTAAPRMSLWESLTSWPAPPAERQRALNKNSSNEQEIQKASNRTTLLSPTSLSSLGQHREISTIPRTQQLSTLTDQKNLKETERLPANCEMESGISSEGNWVYPSEKMFFDAMRRKGFTTEAADMKTIVPIHNAVNEQAWKEIKEWEKPWESEK
;
A
#
# COMPACT_ATOMS: atom_id res chain seq x y z
N MET A 1 52.24 -13.20 -1.94
CA MET A 1 51.14 -12.28 -1.57
C MET A 1 50.64 -11.55 -2.82
N PHE A 2 49.66 -12.09 -3.53
CA PHE A 2 48.99 -11.41 -4.65
C PHE A 2 47.58 -11.98 -4.80
N LEU A 3 46.56 -11.12 -4.90
CA LEU A 3 45.16 -11.54 -4.92
C LEU A 3 44.36 -10.61 -5.85
N ARG A 4 44.00 -11.08 -7.05
CA ARG A 4 43.14 -10.37 -8.01
C ARG A 4 42.56 -11.30 -9.07
N ARG A 5 41.26 -11.60 -8.99
CA ARG A 5 40.33 -11.83 -10.12
C ARG A 5 38.89 -11.91 -9.59
N LYS A 6 37.99 -11.10 -10.16
CA LYS A 6 36.54 -11.21 -9.99
C LYS A 6 35.89 -11.03 -11.37
N ILE A 7 34.99 -11.97 -11.69
CA ILE A 7 33.72 -11.81 -12.44
C ILE A 7 33.75 -10.92 -13.71
N PRO A 8 33.61 -11.48 -14.92
CA PRO A 8 33.19 -10.73 -16.10
C PRO A 8 31.67 -10.45 -16.06
N ALA A 9 31.25 -9.24 -16.46
CA ALA A 9 29.83 -8.85 -16.52
C ALA A 9 29.32 -8.89 -17.97
N LEU A 10 28.37 -9.79 -18.27
CA LEU A 10 27.76 -9.91 -19.59
C LEU A 10 26.41 -9.16 -19.65
N PHE A 11 26.43 -7.90 -20.07
CA PHE A 11 25.22 -7.09 -20.22
C PHE A 11 24.50 -7.38 -21.54
N ILE A 12 23.39 -8.14 -21.49
CA ILE A 12 22.49 -8.30 -22.65
C ILE A 12 21.69 -7.00 -22.86
N ARG A 13 21.89 -6.37 -24.01
CA ARG A 13 21.42 -5.02 -24.32
C ARG A 13 20.01 -5.04 -24.94
N ALA A 14 18.97 -5.12 -24.10
CA ALA A 14 17.59 -5.01 -24.55
C ALA A 14 17.31 -3.63 -25.21
N ARG A 15 16.80 -3.62 -26.44
CA ARG A 15 16.36 -2.39 -27.13
C ARG A 15 14.96 -2.00 -26.64
N ALA A 16 14.85 -0.86 -25.97
CA ALA A 16 13.57 -0.20 -25.74
C ALA A 16 13.04 0.45 -27.05
N PRO A 17 11.71 0.54 -27.25
CA PRO A 17 11.13 1.22 -28.40
C PRO A 17 11.33 2.75 -28.32
N LYS A 18 11.51 3.40 -29.48
CA LYS A 18 11.65 4.86 -29.57
C LYS A 18 10.29 5.56 -29.69
N SER A 19 9.72 6.05 -28.59
CA SER A 19 8.96 7.31 -28.48
C SER A 19 8.36 7.47 -27.08
N GLY A 20 8.14 8.72 -26.65
CA GLY A 20 7.57 9.05 -25.34
C GLY A 20 8.60 9.47 -24.28
N PHE A 21 8.27 10.51 -23.51
CA PHE A 21 9.12 11.11 -22.49
C PHE A 21 9.50 10.11 -21.39
N ALA A 22 10.79 10.07 -21.03
CA ALA A 22 11.32 9.15 -20.01
C ALA A 22 12.26 9.87 -19.01
N TYR A 23 11.80 10.98 -18.41
CA TYR A 23 12.49 11.58 -17.27
C TYR A 23 12.65 10.56 -16.14
N GLY A 24 13.88 10.39 -15.63
CA GLY A 24 14.16 9.73 -14.36
C GLY A 24 14.25 8.19 -14.33
N SER A 25 14.09 7.48 -15.46
CA SER A 25 14.10 6.00 -15.49
C SER A 25 15.36 5.36 -14.88
N GLY A 26 16.51 6.03 -14.95
CA GLY A 26 17.76 5.58 -14.32
C GLY A 26 17.81 5.65 -12.79
N ARG A 27 17.04 6.54 -12.14
CA ARG A 27 17.04 6.70 -10.67
C ARG A 27 15.95 5.88 -9.96
N ALA A 28 14.86 5.56 -10.65
CA ALA A 28 13.74 4.78 -10.11
C ALA A 28 13.83 3.27 -10.39
N ALA A 29 14.89 2.79 -11.05
CA ALA A 29 15.01 1.42 -11.56
C ALA A 29 14.85 0.31 -10.51
N SER A 30 15.33 0.54 -9.28
CA SER A 30 15.15 -0.39 -8.15
C SER A 30 13.68 -0.50 -7.73
N THR A 31 12.99 0.63 -7.56
CA THR A 31 11.57 0.69 -7.22
C THR A 31 10.69 0.06 -8.31
N ALA A 32 10.97 0.36 -9.58
CA ALA A 32 10.27 -0.24 -10.72
C ALA A 32 10.49 -1.76 -10.78
N CYS A 33 11.71 -2.25 -10.53
CA CYS A 33 12.02 -3.68 -10.42
C CYS A 33 11.22 -4.36 -9.31
N SER A 34 11.10 -3.72 -8.13
CA SER A 34 10.28 -4.23 -7.01
C SER A 34 8.79 -4.28 -7.36
N GLN A 35 8.24 -3.26 -8.03
CA GLN A 35 6.84 -3.27 -8.49
C GLN A 35 6.55 -4.41 -9.47
N GLN A 36 7.45 -4.69 -10.42
CA GLN A 36 7.26 -5.79 -11.37
C GLN A 36 7.42 -7.17 -10.73
N LYS A 37 8.30 -7.31 -9.72
CA LYS A 37 8.37 -8.52 -8.88
C LYS A 37 7.08 -8.75 -8.11
N GLU A 38 6.50 -7.71 -7.53
CA GLU A 38 5.22 -7.83 -6.81
C GLU A 38 4.05 -8.14 -7.76
N LYS A 39 4.00 -7.53 -8.96
CA LYS A 39 3.03 -7.92 -10.00
C LYS A 39 3.16 -9.40 -10.39
N LYS A 40 4.39 -9.92 -10.55
CA LYS A 40 4.61 -11.35 -10.78
C LYS A 40 4.15 -12.22 -9.59
N ARG A 41 4.43 -11.80 -8.35
CA ARG A 41 3.95 -12.51 -7.15
C ARG A 41 2.42 -12.57 -7.15
N GLN A 42 1.73 -11.45 -7.36
CA GLN A 42 0.27 -11.37 -7.37
C GLN A 42 -0.36 -12.17 -8.54
N LYS A 43 0.32 -12.31 -9.67
CA LYS A 43 -0.08 -13.21 -10.77
C LYS A 43 0.00 -14.68 -10.37
N ASN A 44 1.08 -15.09 -9.72
CA ASN A 44 1.40 -16.51 -9.50
C ASN A 44 0.93 -17.06 -8.14
N PHE A 45 0.55 -16.21 -7.17
CA PHE A 45 0.17 -16.63 -5.82
C PHE A 45 -1.35 -16.74 -5.61
N ILE A 46 -1.76 -17.73 -4.81
CA ILE A 46 -3.08 -17.76 -4.18
C ILE A 46 -3.05 -16.80 -3.00
N ASN A 47 -3.89 -15.77 -2.99
CA ASN A 47 -4.02 -14.85 -1.86
C ASN A 47 -5.25 -15.19 -1.01
N LEU A 48 -5.02 -15.79 0.15
CA LEU A 48 -6.04 -16.15 1.12
C LEU A 48 -6.11 -15.19 2.31
N ILE A 49 -5.41 -14.06 2.29
CA ILE A 49 -5.49 -13.09 3.39
C ILE A 49 -6.85 -12.35 3.31
N PRO A 50 -7.80 -12.54 4.26
CA PRO A 50 -9.17 -12.04 4.11
C PRO A 50 -9.29 -10.51 4.20
N SER A 51 -8.21 -9.83 4.55
CA SER A 51 -8.10 -8.36 4.55
C SER A 51 -7.44 -7.78 3.29
N GLU A 52 -7.05 -8.62 2.33
CA GLU A 52 -6.51 -8.19 1.04
C GLU A 52 -7.52 -8.42 -0.08
N ASN A 53 -7.40 -7.59 -1.13
CA ASN A 53 -8.19 -7.67 -2.34
C ASN A 53 -7.42 -6.97 -3.47
N PHE A 54 -7.83 -7.21 -4.71
CA PHE A 54 -7.27 -6.55 -5.88
C PHE A 54 -8.22 -5.43 -6.32
N THR A 55 -7.78 -4.17 -6.26
CA THR A 55 -8.60 -3.04 -6.70
C THR A 55 -8.61 -2.94 -8.24
N SER A 56 -9.60 -2.22 -8.80
CA SER A 56 -9.76 -2.07 -10.24
C SER A 56 -8.83 -0.99 -10.82
N GLN A 57 -8.53 -1.09 -12.12
CA GLN A 57 -7.63 -0.15 -12.78
C GLN A 57 -8.08 1.32 -12.61
N ALA A 58 -9.37 1.61 -12.76
CA ALA A 58 -9.91 2.97 -12.59
C ALA A 58 -9.70 3.56 -11.17
N VAL A 59 -9.59 2.72 -10.13
CA VAL A 59 -9.23 3.16 -8.77
C VAL A 59 -7.74 3.46 -8.67
N LEU A 60 -6.89 2.69 -9.37
CA LEU A 60 -5.44 2.99 -9.48
C LEU A 60 -5.17 4.27 -10.27
N ASP A 61 -5.90 4.50 -11.36
CA ASP A 61 -5.80 5.71 -12.19
C ASP A 61 -6.17 6.96 -11.38
N ALA A 62 -7.27 6.90 -10.62
CA ALA A 62 -7.69 7.99 -9.73
C ALA A 62 -6.69 8.24 -8.59
N LEU A 63 -6.06 7.20 -8.03
CA LEU A 63 -5.00 7.33 -7.03
C LEU A 63 -3.74 8.01 -7.59
N GLY A 64 -3.42 7.81 -8.87
CA GLY A 64 -2.29 8.43 -9.56
C GLY A 64 -2.56 9.84 -10.11
N SER A 65 -3.73 10.42 -9.83
CA SER A 65 -4.20 11.67 -10.45
C SER A 65 -3.66 12.95 -9.78
N VAL A 66 -3.76 14.06 -10.52
CA VAL A 66 -3.38 15.42 -10.05
C VAL A 66 -4.15 15.90 -8.82
N MET A 67 -5.22 15.21 -8.41
CA MET A 67 -5.96 15.46 -7.16
C MET A 67 -5.04 15.36 -5.93
N GLN A 68 -3.91 14.64 -6.01
CA GLN A 68 -2.88 14.61 -4.96
C GLN A 68 -2.24 15.99 -4.70
N ASN A 69 -2.25 16.90 -5.67
CA ASN A 69 -1.53 18.17 -5.59
C ASN A 69 -2.28 19.25 -4.79
N LYS A 70 -3.61 19.12 -4.61
CA LYS A 70 -4.43 20.18 -4.01
C LYS A 70 -4.60 20.00 -2.52
N TYR A 71 -4.16 21.00 -1.75
CA TYR A 71 -4.40 21.13 -0.32
C TYR A 71 -5.76 21.81 -0.06
N SER A 72 -6.57 21.24 0.84
CA SER A 72 -8.01 21.58 0.98
C SER A 72 -8.56 21.33 2.39
N GLU A 73 -7.87 21.84 3.41
CA GLU A 73 -8.34 21.78 4.80
C GLU A 73 -9.72 22.42 4.99
N GLY A 74 -10.47 21.89 5.96
CA GLY A 74 -11.91 22.10 6.10
C GLY A 74 -12.75 21.09 5.29
N TYR A 75 -14.03 21.43 5.08
CA TYR A 75 -15.03 20.59 4.42
C TYR A 75 -15.63 21.29 3.19
N PRO A 76 -16.37 20.59 2.31
CA PRO A 76 -16.99 21.22 1.14
C PRO A 76 -17.82 22.46 1.50
N GLY A 77 -17.61 23.58 0.79
CA GLY A 77 -18.22 24.88 1.09
C GLY A 77 -17.65 25.61 2.32
N ALA A 78 -16.81 24.97 3.13
CA ALA A 78 -16.21 25.48 4.36
C ALA A 78 -14.70 25.16 4.41
N ARG A 79 -13.96 25.65 3.42
CA ARG A 79 -12.50 25.42 3.25
C ARG A 79 -11.68 26.60 3.76
N TYR A 80 -10.50 26.29 4.29
CA TYR A 80 -9.51 27.28 4.75
C TYR A 80 -8.70 27.90 3.59
N TYR A 81 -8.76 27.30 2.40
CA TYR A 81 -8.01 27.71 1.22
C TYR A 81 -8.91 27.84 -0.01
N GLY A 82 -8.58 28.77 -0.92
CA GLY A 82 -9.26 28.94 -2.19
C GLY A 82 -8.98 27.84 -3.22
N GLY A 83 -9.65 27.93 -4.38
CA GLY A 83 -9.44 27.05 -5.54
C GLY A 83 -9.86 25.59 -5.33
N ASN A 84 -10.81 25.33 -4.42
CA ASN A 84 -11.25 23.98 -4.05
C ASN A 84 -12.52 23.48 -4.78
N GLU A 85 -13.05 24.22 -5.74
CA GLU A 85 -14.30 23.90 -6.45
C GLU A 85 -14.43 22.42 -6.87
N PHE A 86 -13.47 21.91 -7.65
CA PHE A 86 -13.47 20.52 -8.11
C PHE A 86 -13.16 19.49 -7.00
N ILE A 87 -12.53 19.92 -5.90
CA ILE A 87 -12.30 19.09 -4.71
C ILE A 87 -13.62 18.92 -3.94
N ASP A 88 -14.37 20.01 -3.79
CA ASP A 88 -15.68 20.03 -3.12
C ASP A 88 -16.70 19.20 -3.92
N GLN A 89 -16.68 19.28 -5.26
CA GLN A 89 -17.43 18.38 -6.13
C GLN A 89 -17.04 16.91 -5.90
N ALA A 90 -15.74 16.59 -5.88
CA ALA A 90 -15.26 15.21 -5.72
C ALA A 90 -15.56 14.62 -4.33
N GLU A 91 -15.40 15.40 -3.26
CA GLU A 91 -15.69 14.97 -1.89
C GLU A 91 -17.21 14.83 -1.66
N SER A 92 -18.02 15.80 -2.09
CA SER A 92 -19.49 15.72 -1.96
C SER A 92 -20.06 14.55 -2.76
N LEU A 93 -19.54 14.29 -3.96
CA LEU A 93 -19.89 13.10 -4.75
C LEU A 93 -19.49 11.80 -4.04
N CYS A 94 -18.36 11.79 -3.33
CA CYS A 94 -17.91 10.65 -2.54
C CYS A 94 -18.84 10.39 -1.35
N GLN A 95 -19.20 11.44 -0.60
CA GLN A 95 -20.16 11.37 0.52
C GLN A 95 -21.54 10.88 0.04
N ALA A 96 -22.10 11.47 -1.02
CA ALA A 96 -23.38 11.07 -1.59
C ALA A 96 -23.38 9.61 -2.07
N ARG A 97 -22.33 9.19 -2.79
CA ARG A 97 -22.15 7.78 -3.20
C ARG A 97 -22.00 6.84 -2.00
N ALA A 98 -21.35 7.27 -0.91
CA ALA A 98 -21.19 6.45 0.28
C ALA A 98 -22.55 6.16 0.94
N LEU A 99 -23.38 7.19 1.15
CA LEU A 99 -24.74 7.01 1.68
C LEU A 99 -25.60 6.13 0.75
N GLN A 100 -25.59 6.41 -0.55
CA GLN A 100 -26.33 5.65 -1.56
C GLN A 100 -25.93 4.16 -1.60
N THR A 101 -24.63 3.85 -1.51
CA THR A 101 -24.09 2.48 -1.55
C THR A 101 -24.61 1.62 -0.40
N PHE A 102 -24.82 2.20 0.78
CA PHE A 102 -25.38 1.52 1.94
C PHE A 102 -26.90 1.70 2.09
N GLY A 103 -27.56 2.39 1.15
CA GLY A 103 -29.01 2.62 1.16
C GLY A 103 -29.49 3.60 2.23
N LEU A 104 -28.63 4.52 2.66
CA LEU A 104 -28.87 5.47 3.74
C LEU A 104 -29.51 6.76 3.23
N LYS A 105 -30.34 7.39 4.06
CA LYS A 105 -30.88 8.74 3.81
C LYS A 105 -30.02 9.77 4.55
N ASP A 106 -29.62 10.85 3.87
CA ASP A 106 -28.85 11.96 4.47
C ASP A 106 -29.59 12.61 5.68
N SER A 107 -30.93 12.58 5.67
CA SER A 107 -31.76 13.02 6.81
C SER A 107 -31.60 12.18 8.08
N GLU A 108 -31.04 10.97 7.98
CA GLU A 108 -30.90 9.98 9.07
C GLU A 108 -29.43 9.60 9.33
N TRP A 109 -28.53 9.84 8.37
CA TRP A 109 -27.13 9.41 8.38
C TRP A 109 -26.24 10.38 7.62
N GLY A 110 -25.17 10.86 8.26
CA GLY A 110 -24.06 11.56 7.59
C GLY A 110 -22.84 10.65 7.44
N VAL A 111 -21.84 11.13 6.69
CA VAL A 111 -20.58 10.39 6.47
C VAL A 111 -19.38 11.32 6.31
N ASN A 112 -18.31 11.02 7.03
CA ASN A 112 -16.99 11.61 6.82
C ASN A 112 -16.11 10.63 6.02
N VAL A 113 -15.55 11.11 4.91
CA VAL A 113 -14.75 10.33 3.93
C VAL A 113 -13.24 10.69 3.96
N GLN A 114 -12.82 11.61 4.82
CA GLN A 114 -11.43 12.05 4.94
C GLN A 114 -10.47 11.14 5.76
N PRO A 115 -10.91 10.22 6.66
CA PRO A 115 -9.99 9.42 7.48
C PRO A 115 -9.02 8.55 6.65
N HIS A 116 -7.72 8.74 6.86
CA HIS A 116 -6.69 8.11 6.04
C HIS A 116 -6.67 6.57 6.12
N SER A 117 -7.20 5.96 7.19
CA SER A 117 -7.35 4.50 7.33
C SER A 117 -8.26 4.13 8.52
N GLY A 118 -8.58 2.84 8.66
CA GLY A 118 -9.58 2.37 9.64
C GLY A 118 -9.15 2.49 11.11
N SER A 119 -7.86 2.28 11.42
CA SER A 119 -7.35 2.48 12.78
C SER A 119 -7.47 3.95 13.23
N PRO A 120 -7.05 4.96 12.43
CA PRO A 120 -7.35 6.36 12.74
C PRO A 120 -8.85 6.67 12.75
N ALA A 121 -9.66 6.16 11.82
CA ALA A 121 -11.11 6.40 11.80
C ALA A 121 -11.80 6.00 13.13
N ASN A 122 -11.41 4.86 13.71
CA ASN A 122 -11.86 4.46 15.04
C ASN A 122 -11.36 5.42 16.13
N LEU A 123 -10.08 5.81 16.12
CA LEU A 123 -9.52 6.80 17.07
C LEU A 123 -10.28 8.14 17.04
N TYR A 124 -10.58 8.66 15.84
CA TYR A 124 -11.32 9.92 15.68
C TYR A 124 -12.75 9.78 16.20
N THR A 125 -13.39 8.63 15.97
CA THR A 125 -14.72 8.34 16.53
C THR A 125 -14.70 8.28 18.06
N PHE A 126 -13.65 7.72 18.67
CA PHE A 126 -13.51 7.72 20.12
C PHE A 126 -13.26 9.13 20.65
N SER A 127 -12.29 9.86 20.10
CA SER A 127 -11.92 11.19 20.58
C SER A 127 -12.98 12.28 20.34
N ALA A 128 -13.93 12.04 19.44
CA ALA A 128 -15.12 12.87 19.27
C ALA A 128 -16.16 12.70 20.40
N LEU A 129 -16.20 11.54 21.05
CA LEU A 129 -17.29 11.12 21.94
C LEU A 129 -16.85 10.84 23.38
N LEU A 130 -15.54 10.71 23.61
CA LEU A 130 -14.92 10.21 24.85
C LEU A 130 -13.79 11.12 25.32
N ASN A 131 -13.67 11.28 26.63
CA ASN A 131 -12.49 11.87 27.25
C ASN A 131 -11.36 10.83 27.35
N VAL A 132 -10.14 11.30 27.61
CA VAL A 132 -9.04 10.41 28.01
C VAL A 132 -9.46 9.66 29.29
N HIS A 133 -9.23 8.35 29.33
CA HIS A 133 -9.67 7.38 30.35
C HIS A 133 -11.18 7.07 30.44
N ASP A 134 -12.03 7.59 29.53
CA ASP A 134 -13.38 7.02 29.36
C ASP A 134 -13.31 5.55 28.88
N ARG A 135 -14.41 4.81 29.09
CA ARG A 135 -14.43 3.33 29.00
C ARG A 135 -14.96 2.80 27.66
N ILE A 136 -14.25 1.84 27.08
CA ILE A 136 -14.58 1.17 25.82
C ILE A 136 -14.65 -0.35 26.04
N MET A 137 -15.60 -1.02 25.39
CA MET A 137 -15.62 -2.48 25.23
C MET A 137 -15.59 -2.90 23.76
N GLY A 138 -14.82 -3.95 23.46
CA GLY A 138 -14.69 -4.56 22.13
C GLY A 138 -14.32 -6.04 22.23
N LEU A 139 -14.35 -6.78 21.13
CA LEU A 139 -13.96 -8.20 21.13
C LEU A 139 -12.45 -8.34 21.41
N ASP A 140 -12.06 -9.29 22.26
CA ASP A 140 -10.65 -9.53 22.58
C ASP A 140 -9.84 -9.88 21.32
N LEU A 141 -8.61 -9.38 21.21
CA LEU A 141 -7.78 -9.59 20.02
C LEU A 141 -7.52 -11.09 19.73
N PRO A 142 -7.20 -11.95 20.72
CA PRO A 142 -7.02 -13.38 20.47
C PRO A 142 -8.32 -14.10 20.07
N HIS A 143 -9.47 -13.51 20.41
CA HIS A 143 -10.82 -13.98 20.08
C HIS A 143 -11.35 -13.37 18.76
N GLY A 144 -10.53 -12.62 18.03
CA GLY A 144 -10.83 -12.15 16.67
C GLY A 144 -11.31 -10.71 16.55
N GLY A 145 -11.15 -9.88 17.60
CA GLY A 145 -11.28 -8.41 17.50
C GLY A 145 -10.16 -7.75 16.69
N HIS A 146 -9.99 -6.43 16.83
CA HIS A 146 -8.93 -5.66 16.15
C HIS A 146 -8.15 -4.76 17.11
N LEU A 147 -6.89 -4.46 16.79
CA LEU A 147 -6.01 -3.62 17.62
C LEU A 147 -6.59 -2.21 17.89
N SER A 148 -7.39 -1.67 16.97
CA SER A 148 -8.07 -0.37 17.14
C SER A 148 -9.34 -0.43 18.01
N HIS A 149 -9.66 -1.58 18.62
CA HIS A 149 -10.76 -1.71 19.60
C HIS A 149 -10.26 -1.72 21.04
N GLY A 150 -8.94 -1.65 21.23
CA GLY A 150 -8.25 -1.86 22.50
C GLY A 150 -7.52 -3.20 22.52
N TYR A 151 -6.29 -3.22 23.06
CA TYR A 151 -5.58 -4.45 23.38
C TYR A 151 -4.47 -4.20 24.39
N GLN A 152 -4.47 -4.98 25.47
CA GLN A 152 -3.46 -4.95 26.52
C GLN A 152 -3.23 -6.36 27.09
N THR A 153 -2.00 -6.63 27.51
CA THR A 153 -1.65 -7.81 28.30
C THR A 153 -1.58 -7.41 29.79
N PRO A 154 -1.55 -8.35 30.75
CA PRO A 154 -1.45 -8.04 32.18
C PRO A 154 -0.24 -7.19 32.59
N ILE A 155 0.78 -7.09 31.71
CA ILE A 155 2.01 -6.33 31.94
C ILE A 155 2.19 -5.11 31.01
N LYS A 156 1.33 -4.92 29.99
CA LYS A 156 1.55 -3.87 28.97
C LYS A 156 0.29 -3.51 28.17
N LYS A 157 -0.06 -2.22 28.16
CA LYS A 157 -0.98 -1.61 27.19
C LYS A 157 -0.31 -1.59 25.79
N ILE A 158 -0.80 -2.41 24.86
CA ILE A 158 -0.19 -2.65 23.54
C ILE A 158 -0.75 -1.66 22.50
N SER A 159 -2.08 -1.61 22.38
CA SER A 159 -2.76 -0.64 21.53
C SER A 159 -2.65 0.76 22.10
N ALA A 160 -2.53 1.77 21.23
CA ALA A 160 -2.64 3.17 21.64
C ALA A 160 -4.05 3.50 22.18
N ILE A 161 -5.09 2.82 21.70
CA ILE A 161 -6.46 2.98 22.19
C ILE A 161 -6.54 2.65 23.69
N SER A 162 -5.92 1.54 24.11
CA SER A 162 -5.82 1.18 25.53
C SER A 162 -4.91 2.10 26.36
N LYS A 163 -4.12 3.00 25.74
CA LYS A 163 -3.33 4.01 26.47
C LYS A 163 -4.13 5.29 26.70
N TYR A 164 -4.94 5.70 25.72
CA TYR A 164 -5.76 6.91 25.81
C TYR A 164 -7.11 6.66 26.50
N PHE A 165 -7.66 5.46 26.38
CA PHE A 165 -8.95 5.06 26.93
C PHE A 165 -8.78 3.81 27.79
N GLU A 166 -9.70 3.57 28.72
CA GLU A 166 -9.71 2.33 29.48
C GLU A 166 -10.54 1.28 28.71
N THR A 167 -9.94 0.11 28.46
CA THR A 167 -10.49 -0.90 27.55
C THR A 167 -10.66 -2.25 28.25
N LEU A 168 -11.89 -2.78 28.28
CA LEU A 168 -12.19 -4.15 28.74
C LEU A 168 -12.68 -5.00 27.56
N PRO A 169 -12.06 -6.16 27.27
CA PRO A 169 -12.54 -7.00 26.18
C PRO A 169 -13.74 -7.87 26.60
N TYR A 170 -14.72 -8.02 25.70
CA TYR A 170 -15.63 -9.16 25.70
C TYR A 170 -15.04 -10.31 24.85
N ARG A 171 -15.60 -11.53 24.95
CA ARG A 171 -14.99 -12.74 24.37
C ARG A 171 -15.98 -13.60 23.60
N LEU A 172 -15.42 -14.57 22.89
CA LEU A 172 -16.15 -15.75 22.43
C LEU A 172 -16.25 -16.77 23.57
N ASP A 173 -17.37 -17.48 23.66
CA ASP A 173 -17.39 -18.80 24.28
C ASP A 173 -16.39 -19.71 23.54
N VAL A 174 -15.54 -20.40 24.29
CA VAL A 174 -14.48 -21.25 23.76
C VAL A 174 -15.02 -22.59 23.24
N SER A 175 -16.19 -23.03 23.70
CA SER A 175 -16.79 -24.30 23.29
C SER A 175 -17.52 -24.21 21.94
N THR A 176 -18.32 -23.16 21.72
CA THR A 176 -19.01 -22.90 20.44
C THR A 176 -18.20 -22.05 19.46
N GLY A 177 -17.25 -21.22 19.94
CA GLY A 177 -16.56 -20.23 19.11
C GLY A 177 -17.44 -19.06 18.68
N LEU A 178 -18.58 -18.82 19.36
CA LEU A 178 -19.51 -17.70 19.13
C LEU A 178 -19.31 -16.61 20.18
N ILE A 179 -19.71 -15.36 19.88
CA ILE A 179 -19.68 -14.27 20.86
C ILE A 179 -20.56 -14.61 22.07
N ASP A 180 -20.00 -14.53 23.26
CA ASP A 180 -20.73 -14.73 24.51
C ASP A 180 -21.48 -13.44 24.89
N TYR A 181 -22.69 -13.28 24.34
CA TYR A 181 -23.51 -12.08 24.54
C TYR A 181 -24.05 -11.95 25.98
N GLU A 182 -24.19 -13.06 26.72
CA GLU A 182 -24.63 -13.03 28.12
C GLU A 182 -23.51 -12.48 29.01
N LYS A 183 -22.28 -12.99 28.85
CA LYS A 183 -21.11 -12.46 29.56
C LYS A 183 -20.74 -11.06 29.11
N LEU A 184 -20.98 -10.69 27.85
CA LEU A 184 -20.87 -9.31 27.37
C LEU A 184 -21.82 -8.38 28.14
N GLU A 185 -23.08 -8.76 28.33
CA GLU A 185 -24.06 -7.97 29.09
C GLU A 185 -23.70 -7.84 30.58
N GLU A 186 -23.29 -8.93 31.22
CA GLU A 186 -22.82 -8.93 32.61
C GLU A 186 -21.63 -7.97 32.78
N LEU A 187 -20.60 -8.13 31.95
CA LEU A 187 -19.40 -7.30 31.99
C LEU A 187 -19.70 -5.83 31.64
N ALA A 188 -20.60 -5.56 30.68
CA ALA A 188 -21.01 -4.19 30.35
C ALA A 188 -21.77 -3.52 31.51
N THR A 189 -22.62 -4.26 32.22
CA THR A 189 -23.38 -3.76 33.38
C THR A 189 -22.45 -3.36 34.54
N LEU A 190 -21.39 -4.15 34.77
CA LEU A 190 -20.37 -3.88 35.79
C LEU A 190 -19.38 -2.78 35.36
N TYR A 191 -18.87 -2.85 34.13
CA TYR A 191 -17.81 -1.98 33.63
C TYR A 191 -18.32 -0.59 33.19
N ARG A 192 -19.58 -0.50 32.76
CA ARG A 192 -20.22 0.74 32.25
C ARG A 192 -19.40 1.43 31.16
N PRO A 193 -19.21 0.78 30.00
CA PRO A 193 -18.59 1.43 28.85
C PRO A 193 -19.43 2.63 28.36
N LYS A 194 -18.77 3.55 27.67
CA LYS A 194 -19.39 4.63 26.89
C LYS A 194 -19.61 4.24 25.43
N ILE A 195 -18.75 3.35 24.90
CA ILE A 195 -18.87 2.75 23.56
C ILE A 195 -18.72 1.23 23.68
N ILE A 196 -19.65 0.50 23.05
CA ILE A 196 -19.50 -0.93 22.77
C ILE A 196 -19.25 -1.09 21.26
N ILE A 197 -18.18 -1.80 20.91
CA ILE A 197 -17.74 -2.00 19.52
C ILE A 197 -18.21 -3.35 19.01
N ALA A 198 -19.06 -3.34 17.97
CA ALA A 198 -19.52 -4.52 17.23
C ALA A 198 -18.75 -4.66 15.91
N GLY A 199 -17.51 -5.13 15.97
CA GLY A 199 -16.66 -5.34 14.79
C GLY A 199 -15.55 -6.36 15.02
N THR A 200 -15.09 -7.00 13.95
CA THR A 200 -14.15 -8.15 14.03
C THR A 200 -13.13 -8.16 12.88
N SER A 201 -12.04 -8.90 13.08
CA SER A 201 -11.05 -9.23 12.06
C SER A 201 -10.90 -10.74 11.81
N ALA A 202 -11.27 -11.60 12.77
CA ALA A 202 -11.09 -13.06 12.67
C ALA A 202 -12.29 -13.86 13.22
N TYR A 203 -13.50 -13.44 12.86
CA TYR A 203 -14.76 -14.12 13.21
C TYR A 203 -15.46 -14.55 11.92
N SER A 204 -15.79 -15.84 11.77
CA SER A 204 -16.41 -16.39 10.54
C SER A 204 -17.95 -16.31 10.54
N ARG A 205 -18.55 -15.83 11.63
CA ARG A 205 -20.00 -15.67 11.79
C ARG A 205 -20.42 -14.20 11.67
N LEU A 206 -21.74 -13.99 11.66
CA LEU A 206 -22.33 -12.65 11.70
C LEU A 206 -22.45 -12.18 13.16
N ILE A 207 -22.49 -10.86 13.38
CA ILE A 207 -22.76 -10.28 14.69
C ILE A 207 -24.26 -10.05 14.82
N ASP A 208 -24.82 -10.39 15.97
CA ASP A 208 -26.18 -10.01 16.34
C ASP A 208 -26.18 -8.52 16.75
N TYR A 209 -26.47 -7.65 15.80
CA TYR A 209 -26.48 -6.21 16.02
C TYR A 209 -27.66 -5.74 16.89
N GLU A 210 -28.77 -6.48 16.91
CA GLU A 210 -29.93 -6.16 17.76
C GLU A 210 -29.62 -6.46 19.23
N ARG A 211 -29.02 -7.62 19.52
CA ARG A 211 -28.54 -7.97 20.87
C ARG A 211 -27.46 -7.01 21.35
N MET A 212 -26.50 -6.64 20.49
CA MET A 212 -25.48 -5.63 20.84
C MET A 212 -26.09 -4.27 21.16
N LYS A 213 -27.13 -3.86 20.43
CA LYS A 213 -27.84 -2.59 20.64
C LYS A 213 -28.66 -2.59 21.92
N SER A 214 -29.38 -3.68 22.20
CA SER A 214 -30.08 -3.89 23.47
C SER A 214 -29.15 -3.76 24.68
N ILE A 215 -27.95 -4.34 24.60
CA ILE A 215 -26.94 -4.26 25.67
C ILE A 215 -26.36 -2.84 25.78
N SER A 216 -26.07 -2.16 24.66
CA SER A 216 -25.52 -0.79 24.70
C SER A 216 -26.53 0.19 25.29
N GLU A 217 -27.81 0.11 24.91
CA GLU A 217 -28.87 0.97 25.45
C GLU A 217 -29.12 0.72 26.94
N LYS A 218 -29.10 -0.55 27.38
CA LYS A 218 -29.23 -0.92 28.80
C LYS A 218 -28.17 -0.26 29.70
N VAL A 219 -26.96 -0.04 29.20
CA VAL A 219 -25.85 0.60 29.96
C VAL A 219 -25.63 2.08 29.61
N GLY A 220 -26.39 2.64 28.66
CA GLY A 220 -26.26 4.02 28.20
C GLY A 220 -25.06 4.28 27.26
N ALA A 221 -24.53 3.24 26.62
CA ALA A 221 -23.42 3.30 25.67
C ALA A 221 -23.88 3.48 24.22
N TYR A 222 -23.05 4.14 23.41
CA TYR A 222 -23.17 4.10 21.95
C TYR A 222 -22.78 2.72 21.40
N LEU A 223 -23.49 2.28 20.36
CA LEU A 223 -23.10 1.13 19.55
C LEU A 223 -22.30 1.59 18.32
N LEU A 224 -21.01 1.24 18.28
CA LEU A 224 -20.12 1.47 17.14
C LEU A 224 -19.92 0.16 16.37
N ALA A 225 -20.36 0.08 15.12
CA ALA A 225 -20.08 -1.09 14.27
C ALA A 225 -18.85 -0.87 13.38
N ASP A 226 -17.74 -1.55 13.67
CA ASP A 226 -16.58 -1.57 12.77
C ASP A 226 -16.78 -2.70 11.73
N MET A 227 -17.39 -2.32 10.61
CA MET A 227 -17.69 -3.24 9.50
C MET A 227 -16.53 -3.38 8.51
N ALA A 228 -15.31 -2.94 8.86
CA ALA A 228 -14.18 -2.84 7.93
C ALA A 228 -13.84 -4.12 7.15
N HIS A 229 -14.14 -5.30 7.71
CA HIS A 229 -13.96 -6.59 7.04
C HIS A 229 -15.11 -6.95 6.09
N ILE A 230 -16.35 -6.54 6.37
CA ILE A 230 -17.57 -7.01 5.71
C ILE A 230 -18.28 -5.95 4.86
N SER A 231 -17.80 -4.71 4.81
CA SER A 231 -18.46 -3.58 4.13
C SER A 231 -18.80 -3.81 2.65
N GLY A 232 -18.05 -4.62 1.91
CA GLY A 232 -18.45 -5.04 0.55
C GLY A 232 -19.67 -5.94 0.52
N LEU A 233 -19.77 -6.88 1.48
CA LEU A 233 -20.93 -7.77 1.63
C LEU A 233 -22.19 -7.00 2.05
N VAL A 234 -22.02 -5.99 2.92
CA VAL A 234 -23.10 -5.07 3.34
C VAL A 234 -23.58 -4.20 2.18
N ALA A 235 -22.65 -3.61 1.40
CA ALA A 235 -22.98 -2.80 0.22
C ALA A 235 -23.77 -3.60 -0.84
N ALA A 236 -23.37 -4.85 -1.10
CA ALA A 236 -24.08 -5.76 -1.98
C ALA A 236 -25.40 -6.32 -1.40
N LYS A 237 -25.70 -6.04 -0.13
CA LYS A 237 -26.90 -6.52 0.59
C LYS A 237 -27.02 -8.04 0.62
N VAL A 238 -25.88 -8.73 0.74
CA VAL A 238 -25.79 -10.21 0.81
C VAL A 238 -25.67 -10.74 2.24
N ILE A 239 -25.57 -9.85 3.23
CA ILE A 239 -25.60 -10.13 4.68
C ILE A 239 -26.41 -9.01 5.39
N PRO A 240 -26.83 -9.20 6.66
CA PRO A 240 -27.47 -8.16 7.46
C PRO A 240 -26.64 -6.87 7.59
N SER A 241 -27.32 -5.74 7.78
CA SER A 241 -26.71 -4.41 7.76
C SER A 241 -26.57 -3.81 9.17
N PRO A 242 -25.35 -3.42 9.61
CA PRO A 242 -25.16 -2.80 10.93
C PRO A 242 -25.91 -1.46 11.08
N PHE A 243 -26.21 -0.78 9.98
CA PHE A 243 -26.90 0.52 9.96
C PHE A 243 -28.35 0.48 10.47
N GLN A 244 -28.92 -0.71 10.69
CA GLN A 244 -30.23 -0.84 11.33
C GLN A 244 -30.13 -0.50 12.83
N SER A 245 -29.16 -1.08 13.53
CA SER A 245 -29.04 -1.01 14.99
C SER A 245 -27.96 -0.04 15.48
N ALA A 246 -26.92 0.23 14.70
CA ALA A 246 -25.77 1.04 15.12
C ALA A 246 -26.07 2.55 15.20
N ASP A 247 -25.27 3.22 16.03
CA ASP A 247 -25.27 4.68 16.23
C ASP A 247 -24.15 5.34 15.41
N ILE A 248 -23.00 4.67 15.32
CA ILE A 248 -21.87 5.01 14.43
C ILE A 248 -21.42 3.73 13.70
N VAL A 249 -21.02 3.85 12.43
CA VAL A 249 -20.44 2.75 11.65
C VAL A 249 -19.10 3.18 11.05
N THR A 250 -18.03 2.46 11.37
CA THR A 250 -16.69 2.71 10.79
C THR A 250 -16.34 1.62 9.78
N THR A 251 -15.55 1.97 8.75
CA THR A 251 -15.07 0.97 7.78
C THR A 251 -13.75 1.39 7.12
N THR A 252 -12.89 0.43 6.83
CA THR A 252 -11.87 0.59 5.77
C THR A 252 -12.47 0.40 4.39
N THR A 253 -11.90 1.04 3.38
CA THR A 253 -12.43 1.00 2.00
C THR A 253 -11.78 -0.05 1.09
N HIS A 254 -10.67 -0.68 1.50
CA HIS A 254 -9.83 -1.54 0.67
C HIS A 254 -10.07 -3.06 0.77
N LYS A 255 -10.87 -3.55 1.75
CA LYS A 255 -11.05 -4.99 2.00
C LYS A 255 -12.10 -5.61 1.06
N SER A 256 -13.22 -6.11 1.59
CA SER A 256 -14.35 -6.60 0.78
C SER A 256 -14.94 -5.51 -0.13
N LEU A 257 -14.88 -4.23 0.27
CA LEU A 257 -15.31 -3.09 -0.56
C LEU A 257 -14.39 -2.81 -1.77
N ARG A 258 -13.18 -3.40 -1.81
CA ARG A 258 -12.27 -3.42 -2.99
C ARG A 258 -11.79 -2.05 -3.52
N GLY A 259 -11.97 -0.97 -2.76
CA GLY A 259 -11.54 0.39 -3.11
C GLY A 259 -10.09 0.72 -2.74
N PRO A 260 -9.73 2.02 -2.68
CA PRO A 260 -8.39 2.47 -2.32
C PRO A 260 -8.10 2.28 -0.82
N ARG A 261 -6.86 2.52 -0.37
CA ARG A 261 -6.53 2.52 1.07
C ARG A 261 -7.00 3.83 1.73
N GLY A 262 -8.25 3.83 2.21
CA GLY A 262 -8.81 4.86 3.10
C GLY A 262 -9.79 4.26 4.12
N ALA A 263 -10.60 5.13 4.73
CA ALA A 263 -11.72 4.76 5.59
C ALA A 263 -12.88 5.76 5.53
N MET A 264 -14.02 5.37 6.10
CA MET A 264 -15.21 6.22 6.27
C MET A 264 -15.75 6.07 7.70
N ILE A 265 -16.34 7.14 8.24
CA ILE A 265 -17.12 7.14 9.48
C ILE A 265 -18.52 7.62 9.13
N PHE A 266 -19.52 6.77 9.32
CA PHE A 266 -20.94 7.11 9.20
C PHE A 266 -21.54 7.31 10.58
N PHE A 267 -22.41 8.30 10.74
CA PHE A 267 -23.03 8.64 12.03
C PHE A 267 -24.50 9.01 11.86
N ARG A 268 -25.33 8.71 12.88
CA ARG A 268 -26.75 9.07 12.88
C ARG A 268 -26.95 10.60 12.86
N LYS A 269 -28.02 11.03 12.20
CA LYS A 269 -28.54 12.41 12.17
C LYS A 269 -30.02 12.42 12.57
N GLY A 270 -30.56 13.59 12.89
CA GLY A 270 -31.98 13.75 13.25
C GLY A 270 -32.28 13.40 14.70
N VAL A 271 -33.48 12.88 14.98
CA VAL A 271 -33.95 12.59 16.36
C VAL A 271 -33.34 11.28 16.88
N ARG A 272 -32.76 11.33 18.08
CA ARG A 272 -32.23 10.18 18.81
C ARG A 272 -33.28 9.50 19.68
N ARG A 273 -33.98 10.29 20.50
CA ARG A 273 -35.07 9.80 21.36
C ARG A 273 -36.07 10.91 21.65
N ILE A 274 -37.30 10.53 21.93
CA ILE A 274 -38.34 11.45 22.41
C ILE A 274 -38.59 11.16 23.88
N ASN A 275 -38.50 12.17 24.74
CA ASN A 275 -38.81 12.01 26.16
C ASN A 275 -40.29 11.63 26.30
N PRO A 276 -40.64 10.45 26.87
CA PRO A 276 -42.02 9.98 26.88
C PRO A 276 -42.96 10.86 27.70
N LYS A 277 -42.41 11.63 28.67
CA LYS A 277 -43.17 12.55 29.53
C LYS A 277 -43.32 13.94 28.90
N THR A 278 -42.22 14.61 28.58
CA THR A 278 -42.23 16.02 28.11
C THR A 278 -42.43 16.18 26.60
N LYS A 279 -42.31 15.10 25.82
CA LYS A 279 -42.29 15.07 24.34
C LYS A 279 -41.14 15.83 23.68
N GLU A 280 -40.16 16.29 24.47
CA GLU A 280 -38.92 16.87 23.97
C GLU A 280 -38.17 15.87 23.09
N LYS A 281 -37.58 16.37 21.99
CA LYS A 281 -36.76 15.58 21.06
C LYS A 281 -35.30 15.79 21.41
N GLU A 282 -34.63 14.73 21.87
CA GLU A 282 -33.18 14.69 21.89
C GLU A 282 -32.70 14.39 20.47
N MET A 283 -31.79 15.22 19.95
CA MET A 283 -31.18 15.06 18.64
C MET A 283 -29.91 14.21 18.74
N TRP A 284 -29.46 13.66 17.62
CA TRP A 284 -28.11 13.08 17.52
C TRP A 284 -27.07 14.20 17.45
N ASP A 285 -26.22 14.27 18.47
CA ASP A 285 -25.00 15.09 18.49
C ASP A 285 -23.80 14.17 18.18
N LEU A 286 -23.50 14.05 16.88
CA LEU A 286 -22.44 13.18 16.35
C LEU A 286 -21.71 13.81 15.16
N GLU A 287 -22.44 14.52 14.28
CA GLU A 287 -21.92 15.07 13.02
C GLU A 287 -20.80 16.10 13.24
N GLU A 288 -21.04 17.12 14.06
CA GLU A 288 -20.04 18.14 14.38
C GLU A 288 -18.86 17.57 15.21
N PRO A 289 -19.07 16.83 16.32
CA PRO A 289 -17.97 16.23 17.07
C PRO A 289 -17.07 15.30 16.25
N ILE A 290 -17.64 14.44 15.40
CA ILE A 290 -16.86 13.52 14.57
C ILE A 290 -16.11 14.29 13.48
N ASN A 291 -16.75 15.23 12.80
CA ASN A 291 -16.10 16.04 11.78
C ASN A 291 -14.96 16.88 12.37
N PHE A 292 -15.19 17.54 13.51
CA PHE A 292 -14.17 18.32 14.22
C PHE A 292 -13.00 17.45 14.70
N SER A 293 -13.28 16.23 15.19
CA SER A 293 -12.22 15.30 15.60
C SER A 293 -11.38 14.82 14.42
N VAL A 294 -11.95 14.65 13.22
CA VAL A 294 -11.17 14.31 12.01
C VAL A 294 -10.29 15.49 11.61
N PHE A 295 -10.89 16.67 11.43
CA PHE A 295 -10.22 17.95 11.16
C PHE A 295 -10.96 19.08 11.90
N PRO A 296 -10.29 19.93 12.69
CA PRO A 296 -8.83 20.06 12.84
C PRO A 296 -8.20 19.14 13.90
N GLY A 297 -8.98 18.26 14.54
CA GLY A 297 -8.55 17.54 15.75
C GLY A 297 -7.37 16.58 15.58
N HIS A 298 -7.21 15.93 14.42
CA HIS A 298 -6.15 14.90 14.22
C HIS A 298 -5.48 14.90 12.83
N GLN A 299 -6.18 15.29 11.76
CA GLN A 299 -5.63 15.38 10.41
C GLN A 299 -5.47 16.85 10.00
N GLY A 300 -4.57 17.11 9.05
CA GLY A 300 -4.53 18.34 8.25
C GLY A 300 -5.26 18.13 6.92
N GLY A 301 -4.62 18.53 5.81
CA GLY A 301 -5.18 18.41 4.47
C GLY A 301 -5.63 16.99 4.07
N PRO A 302 -6.86 16.81 3.54
CA PRO A 302 -7.36 15.49 3.18
C PRO A 302 -6.72 14.92 1.91
N HIS A 303 -6.69 13.58 1.81
CA HIS A 303 -6.09 12.86 0.68
C HIS A 303 -7.05 12.80 -0.53
N ASN A 304 -7.19 13.92 -1.23
CA ASN A 304 -8.18 14.12 -2.30
C ASN A 304 -8.13 13.08 -3.46
N HIS A 305 -6.93 12.62 -3.84
CA HIS A 305 -6.75 11.50 -4.78
C HIS A 305 -7.38 10.19 -4.26
N THR A 306 -7.27 9.91 -2.96
CA THR A 306 -7.87 8.73 -2.31
C THR A 306 -9.39 8.90 -2.17
N ILE A 307 -9.89 10.11 -1.88
CA ILE A 307 -11.34 10.41 -1.85
C ILE A 307 -11.95 10.26 -3.24
N THR A 308 -11.27 10.73 -4.29
CA THR A 308 -11.69 10.58 -5.70
C THR A 308 -11.71 9.10 -6.11
N ALA A 309 -10.65 8.35 -5.79
CA ALA A 309 -10.57 6.91 -6.02
C ALA A 309 -11.62 6.12 -5.22
N LEU A 310 -12.03 6.63 -4.05
CA LEU A 310 -13.12 6.07 -3.25
C LEU A 310 -14.48 6.31 -3.90
N ALA A 311 -14.73 7.50 -4.45
CA ALA A 311 -15.95 7.78 -5.22
C ALA A 311 -16.10 6.85 -6.44
N VAL A 312 -14.99 6.45 -7.08
CA VAL A 312 -14.98 5.42 -8.14
C VAL A 312 -15.33 4.05 -7.57
N ALA A 313 -14.69 3.63 -6.47
CA ALA A 313 -14.95 2.33 -5.84
C ALA A 313 -16.40 2.18 -5.32
N LEU A 314 -16.98 3.26 -4.77
CA LEU A 314 -18.37 3.29 -4.30
C LEU A 314 -19.37 3.16 -5.46
N MET A 315 -19.11 3.82 -6.60
CA MET A 315 -19.91 3.63 -7.81
C MET A 315 -19.84 2.19 -8.32
N GLN A 316 -18.66 1.55 -8.29
CA GLN A 316 -18.54 0.12 -8.62
C GLN A 316 -19.29 -0.76 -7.61
N ALA A 317 -19.30 -0.40 -6.33
CA ALA A 317 -19.99 -1.16 -5.28
C ALA A 317 -21.54 -1.15 -5.40
N GLN A 318 -22.10 -0.26 -6.21
CA GLN A 318 -23.55 -0.18 -6.50
C GLN A 318 -23.99 -1.08 -7.67
N SER A 319 -23.05 -1.71 -8.40
CA SER A 319 -23.37 -2.42 -9.65
C SER A 319 -23.88 -3.87 -9.43
N PRO A 320 -24.70 -4.42 -10.34
CA PRO A 320 -25.13 -5.82 -10.28
C PRO A 320 -23.96 -6.81 -10.28
N GLU A 321 -22.89 -6.51 -11.01
CA GLU A 321 -21.68 -7.33 -11.10
C GLU A 321 -20.91 -7.35 -9.78
N PHE A 322 -20.92 -6.24 -9.03
CA PHE A 322 -20.37 -6.22 -7.67
C PHE A 322 -21.23 -7.02 -6.69
N LYS A 323 -22.56 -7.00 -6.82
CA LYS A 323 -23.44 -7.89 -6.02
C LYS A 323 -23.16 -9.36 -6.32
N ALA A 324 -23.13 -9.75 -7.59
CA ALA A 324 -22.79 -11.11 -8.01
C ALA A 324 -21.40 -11.54 -7.49
N TYR A 325 -20.40 -10.66 -7.58
CA TYR A 325 -19.08 -10.90 -7.00
C TYR A 325 -19.13 -11.21 -5.49
N GLN A 326 -19.88 -10.45 -4.69
CA GLN A 326 -20.01 -10.70 -3.25
C GLN A 326 -20.81 -11.98 -2.93
N GLU A 327 -21.78 -12.34 -3.77
CA GLU A 327 -22.47 -13.64 -3.68
C GLU A 327 -21.50 -14.80 -3.94
N THR A 328 -20.66 -14.70 -4.98
CA THR A 328 -19.59 -15.67 -5.25
C THR A 328 -18.56 -15.72 -4.10
N VAL A 329 -18.22 -14.59 -3.48
CA VAL A 329 -17.31 -14.55 -2.30
C VAL A 329 -17.85 -15.42 -1.16
N LEU A 330 -19.17 -15.35 -0.88
CA LEU A 330 -19.82 -16.18 0.15
C LEU A 330 -19.93 -17.65 -0.26
N GLN A 331 -20.28 -17.94 -1.52
CA GLN A 331 -20.35 -19.32 -2.05
C GLN A 331 -18.98 -20.00 -1.98
N ASN A 332 -17.93 -19.29 -2.38
CA ASN A 332 -16.53 -19.71 -2.29
C ASN A 332 -16.13 -19.98 -0.84
N ALA A 333 -16.46 -19.09 0.10
CA ALA A 333 -16.11 -19.25 1.51
C ALA A 333 -16.80 -20.48 2.13
N LYS A 334 -18.07 -20.72 1.79
CA LYS A 334 -18.82 -21.91 2.22
C LYS A 334 -18.28 -23.20 1.60
N ALA A 335 -17.90 -23.20 0.32
CA ALA A 335 -17.28 -24.36 -0.34
C ALA A 335 -15.90 -24.69 0.24
N PHE A 336 -15.08 -23.66 0.52
CA PHE A 336 -13.77 -23.78 1.16
C PHE A 336 -13.89 -24.33 2.59
N ALA A 337 -14.76 -23.74 3.41
CA ALA A 337 -15.04 -24.22 4.77
C ALA A 337 -15.55 -25.66 4.78
N LYS A 338 -16.45 -26.02 3.85
CA LYS A 338 -16.97 -27.38 3.71
C LYS A 338 -15.88 -28.38 3.34
N ARG A 339 -15.05 -28.10 2.33
CA ARG A 339 -13.98 -29.03 1.92
C ARG A 339 -12.93 -29.22 3.02
N LEU A 340 -12.59 -28.18 3.78
CA LEU A 340 -11.70 -28.30 4.94
C LEU A 340 -12.36 -29.08 6.10
N GLY A 341 -13.59 -28.71 6.49
CA GLY A 341 -14.23 -29.15 7.73
C GLY A 341 -15.02 -30.46 7.66
N ASP A 342 -15.64 -30.81 6.52
CA ASP A 342 -16.45 -32.03 6.44
C ASP A 342 -15.59 -33.28 6.73
N PRO A 343 -16.16 -34.35 7.32
CA PRO A 343 -15.45 -35.62 7.49
C PRO A 343 -14.96 -36.19 6.16
N LYS A 344 -13.83 -36.90 6.18
CA LYS A 344 -13.25 -37.53 4.97
C LYS A 344 -14.24 -38.46 4.25
N GLY A 345 -15.05 -39.21 5.00
CA GLY A 345 -16.12 -40.06 4.46
C GLY A 345 -17.31 -39.31 3.81
N LYS A 346 -17.36 -37.98 3.90
CA LYS A 346 -18.32 -37.11 3.20
C LYS A 346 -17.67 -36.26 2.10
N GLY A 347 -16.40 -36.52 1.77
CA GLY A 347 -15.64 -35.76 0.78
C GLY A 347 -15.08 -34.42 1.30
N GLY A 348 -14.96 -34.24 2.61
CA GLY A 348 -14.13 -33.19 3.20
C GLY A 348 -12.74 -33.69 3.58
N LEU A 349 -12.03 -32.91 4.41
CA LEU A 349 -10.66 -33.18 4.86
C LEU A 349 -10.57 -33.46 6.38
N GLY A 350 -11.61 -33.12 7.16
CA GLY A 350 -11.74 -33.41 8.58
C GLY A 350 -10.95 -32.49 9.52
N TYR A 351 -10.76 -31.22 9.16
CA TYR A 351 -10.17 -30.21 10.05
C TYR A 351 -11.20 -29.61 11.01
N ASN A 352 -10.74 -29.09 12.14
CA ASN A 352 -11.56 -28.26 13.01
C ASN A 352 -11.69 -26.85 12.40
N ILE A 353 -12.92 -26.39 12.18
CA ILE A 353 -13.25 -25.03 11.75
C ILE A 353 -13.89 -24.32 12.95
N VAL A 354 -13.33 -23.19 13.38
CA VAL A 354 -13.87 -22.46 14.53
C VAL A 354 -15.31 -22.01 14.24
N SER A 355 -16.21 -22.20 15.20
CA SER A 355 -17.68 -22.09 15.06
C SER A 355 -18.34 -23.07 14.07
N GLY A 356 -17.63 -24.09 13.59
CA GLY A 356 -18.15 -25.13 12.70
C GLY A 356 -18.45 -24.68 11.27
N GLY A 357 -17.95 -23.52 10.83
CA GLY A 357 -18.18 -23.04 9.46
C GLY A 357 -18.00 -21.53 9.27
N THR A 358 -18.67 -20.98 8.26
CA THR A 358 -18.68 -19.55 7.95
C THR A 358 -20.00 -19.08 7.32
N ASP A 359 -20.39 -17.86 7.67
CA ASP A 359 -21.48 -17.09 7.07
C ASP A 359 -20.99 -15.84 6.34
N ASN A 360 -19.66 -15.63 6.30
CA ASN A 360 -19.03 -14.47 5.69
C ASN A 360 -17.88 -14.89 4.72
N HIS A 361 -16.93 -14.00 4.46
CA HIS A 361 -15.86 -14.18 3.47
C HIS A 361 -14.60 -14.88 4.00
N LEU A 362 -14.56 -15.26 5.28
CA LEU A 362 -13.37 -15.86 5.91
C LEU A 362 -13.67 -17.16 6.67
N VAL A 363 -12.63 -17.97 6.83
CA VAL A 363 -12.60 -19.25 7.54
C VAL A 363 -11.44 -19.21 8.54
N LEU A 364 -11.69 -19.68 9.76
CA LEU A 364 -10.67 -19.80 10.79
C LEU A 364 -10.43 -21.29 11.09
N LEU A 365 -9.29 -21.79 10.63
CA LEU A 365 -8.85 -23.18 10.72
C LEU A 365 -8.07 -23.39 12.03
N ASP A 366 -8.45 -24.37 12.84
CA ASP A 366 -7.67 -24.81 14.01
C ASP A 366 -6.77 -25.99 13.61
N LEU A 367 -5.47 -25.84 13.85
CA LEU A 367 -4.40 -26.80 13.53
C LEU A 367 -3.93 -27.60 14.74
N LYS A 368 -4.43 -27.31 15.95
CA LYS A 368 -4.08 -28.05 17.17
C LYS A 368 -4.29 -29.58 17.04
N PRO A 369 -5.37 -30.09 16.40
CA PRO A 369 -5.54 -31.53 16.17
C PRO A 369 -4.48 -32.15 15.25
N GLN A 370 -3.82 -31.35 14.40
CA GLN A 370 -2.77 -31.77 13.48
C GLN A 370 -1.36 -31.67 14.08
N GLY A 371 -1.22 -31.19 15.33
CA GLY A 371 0.04 -31.15 16.06
C GLY A 371 1.06 -30.11 15.58
N VAL A 372 0.67 -29.20 14.68
CA VAL A 372 1.51 -28.14 14.11
C VAL A 372 0.96 -26.75 14.45
N ASP A 373 1.84 -25.75 14.59
CA ASP A 373 1.44 -24.37 14.83
C ASP A 373 1.24 -23.58 13.53
N GLY A 374 0.44 -22.52 13.60
CA GLY A 374 0.09 -21.70 12.44
C GLY A 374 1.28 -20.97 11.81
N ALA A 375 2.38 -20.75 12.53
CA ALA A 375 3.57 -20.08 11.97
C ALA A 375 4.42 -21.02 11.12
N LYS A 376 4.52 -22.30 11.49
CA LYS A 376 5.16 -23.33 10.64
C LYS A 376 4.38 -23.55 9.35
N VAL A 377 3.05 -23.72 9.44
CA VAL A 377 2.21 -23.95 8.25
C VAL A 377 2.13 -22.72 7.35
N GLU A 378 2.03 -21.50 7.90
CA GLU A 378 2.05 -20.27 7.09
C GLU A 378 3.35 -20.16 6.25
N ARG A 379 4.51 -20.49 6.83
CA ARG A 379 5.77 -20.47 6.07
C ARG A 379 5.79 -21.49 4.94
N VAL A 380 5.30 -22.71 5.17
CA VAL A 380 5.22 -23.72 4.09
C VAL A 380 4.24 -23.27 3.00
N LEU A 381 3.09 -22.69 3.38
CA LEU A 381 2.14 -22.08 2.45
C LEU A 381 2.78 -20.97 1.60
N GLU A 382 3.52 -20.04 2.22
CA GLU A 382 4.25 -18.97 1.51
C GLU A 382 5.20 -19.54 0.45
N LEU A 383 5.99 -20.56 0.81
CA LEU A 383 6.96 -21.20 -0.08
C LEU A 383 6.33 -21.94 -1.26
N VAL A 384 5.09 -22.46 -1.10
CA VAL A 384 4.32 -23.08 -2.19
C VAL A 384 3.40 -22.10 -2.95
N GLY A 385 3.57 -20.79 -2.76
CA GLY A 385 2.82 -19.77 -3.52
C GLY A 385 1.45 -19.42 -2.93
N VAL A 386 1.22 -19.67 -1.64
CA VAL A 386 -0.05 -19.37 -0.96
C VAL A 386 0.16 -18.36 0.16
N ALA A 387 -0.27 -17.12 -0.05
CA ALA A 387 -0.30 -16.12 1.01
C ALA A 387 -1.48 -16.39 1.96
N SER A 388 -1.19 -16.56 3.25
CA SER A 388 -2.16 -16.83 4.31
C SER A 388 -1.78 -16.04 5.57
N ASN A 389 -2.51 -16.23 6.68
CA ASN A 389 -2.22 -15.52 7.92
C ASN A 389 -2.39 -16.44 9.13
N LYS A 390 -1.29 -16.70 9.86
CA LYS A 390 -1.34 -17.30 11.20
C LYS A 390 -2.21 -16.46 12.14
N ASN A 391 -3.14 -17.10 12.85
CA ASN A 391 -4.12 -16.43 13.71
C ASN A 391 -4.39 -17.28 14.94
N THR A 392 -4.65 -16.65 16.08
CA THR A 392 -5.11 -17.35 17.27
C THR A 392 -6.48 -17.99 17.03
N VAL A 393 -6.73 -19.09 17.74
CA VAL A 393 -8.03 -19.74 17.83
C VAL A 393 -8.46 -19.83 19.31
N PRO A 394 -9.76 -20.01 19.61
CA PRO A 394 -10.23 -20.13 20.99
C PRO A 394 -9.44 -21.20 21.78
N GLY A 395 -9.11 -20.86 23.03
CA GLY A 395 -8.28 -21.69 23.91
C GLY A 395 -6.75 -21.52 23.74
N ASP A 396 -6.27 -20.70 22.80
CA ASP A 396 -4.83 -20.44 22.66
C ASP A 396 -4.27 -19.62 23.84
N LYS A 397 -3.30 -20.20 24.56
CA LYS A 397 -2.71 -19.58 25.76
C LYS A 397 -1.77 -18.39 25.47
N SER A 398 -1.49 -18.07 24.21
CA SER A 398 -0.62 -16.94 23.85
C SER A 398 -0.80 -16.49 22.39
N ALA A 399 -0.99 -15.18 22.18
CA ALA A 399 -1.00 -14.57 20.86
C ALA A 399 0.35 -14.68 20.11
N LEU A 400 1.44 -15.06 20.78
CA LEU A 400 2.75 -15.31 20.17
C LEU A 400 2.91 -16.75 19.64
N LYS A 401 1.94 -17.64 19.89
CA LYS A 401 1.89 -19.02 19.40
C LYS A 401 0.49 -19.35 18.86
N PRO A 402 0.08 -18.76 17.74
CA PRO A 402 -1.24 -19.01 17.13
C PRO A 402 -1.40 -20.47 16.72
N GLY A 403 -2.47 -21.11 17.20
CA GLY A 403 -2.83 -22.50 16.90
C GLY A 403 -3.58 -22.70 15.59
N GLY A 404 -3.73 -21.67 14.75
CA GLY A 404 -4.55 -21.75 13.54
C GLY A 404 -4.17 -20.81 12.39
N LEU A 405 -4.96 -20.90 11.33
CA LEU A 405 -4.84 -20.09 10.12
C LEU A 405 -6.16 -19.36 9.84
N ARG A 406 -6.08 -18.05 9.66
CA ARG A 406 -7.17 -17.22 9.15
C ARG A 406 -7.00 -17.07 7.64
N MET A 407 -8.01 -17.52 6.89
CA MET A 407 -8.01 -17.54 5.43
C MET A 407 -9.33 -16.99 4.89
N GLY A 408 -9.39 -16.49 3.66
CA GLY A 408 -10.62 -16.01 3.05
C GLY A 408 -10.56 -15.83 1.55
N THR A 409 -11.71 -15.48 0.97
CA THR A 409 -11.98 -15.60 -0.47
C THR A 409 -11.99 -14.32 -1.32
N PRO A 410 -12.07 -13.07 -0.82
CA PRO A 410 -12.26 -11.88 -1.67
C PRO A 410 -11.25 -11.69 -2.81
N ALA A 411 -9.95 -11.85 -2.53
CA ALA A 411 -8.89 -11.60 -3.51
C ALA A 411 -8.92 -12.57 -4.70
N MET A 412 -9.00 -13.88 -4.45
CA MET A 412 -9.05 -14.86 -5.55
C MET A 412 -10.40 -14.89 -6.26
N THR A 413 -11.50 -14.60 -5.55
CA THR A 413 -12.81 -14.40 -6.21
C THR A 413 -12.78 -13.21 -7.17
N THR A 414 -12.04 -12.14 -6.84
CA THR A 414 -11.81 -11.00 -7.76
C THR A 414 -11.00 -11.41 -9.01
N ARG A 415 -10.18 -12.47 -8.94
CA ARG A 415 -9.50 -13.08 -10.10
C ARG A 415 -10.34 -14.12 -10.83
N GLY A 416 -11.60 -14.34 -10.41
CA GLY A 416 -12.56 -15.22 -11.08
C GLY A 416 -12.71 -16.62 -10.47
N PHE A 417 -12.03 -16.95 -9.35
CA PHE A 417 -12.15 -18.27 -8.72
C PHE A 417 -13.60 -18.59 -8.33
N GLN A 418 -14.00 -19.84 -8.56
CA GLN A 418 -15.33 -20.40 -8.31
C GLN A 418 -15.32 -21.43 -7.16
N PRO A 419 -16.49 -21.95 -6.72
CA PRO A 419 -16.56 -22.87 -5.58
C PRO A 419 -15.72 -24.14 -5.72
N ASP A 420 -15.51 -24.64 -6.94
CA ASP A 420 -14.64 -25.79 -7.21
C ASP A 420 -13.14 -25.46 -7.16
N ASP A 421 -12.73 -24.27 -7.61
CA ASP A 421 -11.36 -23.79 -7.40
C ASP A 421 -11.05 -23.74 -5.90
N PHE A 422 -12.00 -23.28 -5.07
CA PHE A 422 -11.83 -23.25 -3.62
C PHE A 422 -11.80 -24.64 -2.95
N LYS A 423 -12.37 -25.69 -3.56
CA LYS A 423 -12.13 -27.07 -3.11
C LYS A 423 -10.66 -27.45 -3.37
N ARG A 424 -10.11 -27.12 -4.55
CA ARG A 424 -8.70 -27.32 -4.88
C ARG A 424 -7.75 -26.50 -3.99
N VAL A 425 -8.12 -25.28 -3.60
CA VAL A 425 -7.38 -24.49 -2.59
C VAL A 425 -7.31 -25.23 -1.26
N ALA A 426 -8.40 -25.83 -0.78
CA ALA A 426 -8.39 -26.61 0.47
C ALA A 426 -7.47 -27.84 0.38
N ASP A 427 -7.38 -28.48 -0.78
CA ASP A 427 -6.48 -29.62 -1.00
C ASP A 427 -5.00 -29.20 -1.01
N ILE A 428 -4.70 -28.02 -1.58
CA ILE A 428 -3.37 -27.39 -1.52
C ILE A 428 -3.00 -27.05 -0.07
N VAL A 429 -3.92 -26.47 0.71
CA VAL A 429 -3.72 -26.19 2.14
C VAL A 429 -3.47 -27.47 2.93
N ASN A 430 -4.24 -28.53 2.68
CA ASN A 430 -4.01 -29.83 3.32
C ASN A 430 -2.63 -30.42 3.00
N ARG A 431 -2.18 -30.36 1.74
CA ARG A 431 -0.82 -30.79 1.35
C ARG A 431 0.25 -29.98 2.07
N ALA A 432 0.09 -28.65 2.19
CA ALA A 432 1.02 -27.80 2.93
C ALA A 432 1.07 -28.15 4.44
N VAL A 433 -0.07 -28.52 5.06
CA VAL A 433 -0.09 -29.03 6.45
C VAL A 433 0.67 -30.35 6.56
N THR A 434 0.45 -31.31 5.65
CA THR A 434 1.17 -32.60 5.65
C THR A 434 2.68 -32.41 5.48
N ILE A 435 3.12 -31.57 4.52
CA ILE A 435 4.52 -31.18 4.35
C ILE A 435 5.07 -30.58 5.66
N THR A 436 4.31 -29.69 6.32
CA THR A 436 4.72 -29.10 7.60
C THR A 436 4.93 -30.15 8.69
N GLN A 437 4.07 -31.17 8.76
CA GLN A 437 4.22 -32.28 9.72
C GLN A 437 5.49 -33.11 9.46
N HIS A 438 5.82 -33.39 8.19
CA HIS A 438 7.04 -34.10 7.80
C HIS A 438 8.30 -33.26 8.15
N VAL A 439 8.33 -31.99 7.73
CA VAL A 439 9.47 -31.09 7.95
C VAL A 439 9.67 -30.77 9.44
N ASP A 440 8.60 -30.59 10.23
CA ASP A 440 8.76 -30.30 11.66
C ASP A 440 9.29 -31.50 12.46
N LYS A 441 8.93 -32.72 12.06
CA LYS A 441 9.53 -33.93 12.63
C LYS A 441 11.04 -33.98 12.32
N ALA A 442 11.43 -33.85 11.05
CA ALA A 442 12.83 -33.92 10.64
C ALA A 442 13.68 -32.77 11.22
N SER A 443 13.12 -31.55 11.26
CA SER A 443 13.74 -30.38 11.89
C SER A 443 13.98 -30.60 13.38
N ARG A 444 13.02 -31.18 14.10
CA ARG A 444 13.18 -31.55 15.51
C ARG A 444 14.26 -32.58 15.73
N GLU A 445 14.26 -33.68 14.97
CA GLU A 445 15.26 -34.75 15.08
C GLU A 445 16.68 -34.20 14.81
N ALA A 446 16.84 -33.34 13.80
CA ALA A 446 18.08 -32.65 13.51
C ALA A 446 18.49 -31.64 14.60
N ALA A 447 17.53 -30.90 15.17
CA ALA A 447 17.80 -29.94 16.25
C ALA A 447 18.12 -30.63 17.59
N GLU A 448 17.49 -31.76 17.88
CA GLU A 448 17.74 -32.62 19.05
C GLU A 448 19.15 -33.27 18.93
N ALA A 449 19.52 -33.80 17.76
CA ALA A 449 20.86 -34.30 17.48
C ALA A 449 21.96 -33.23 17.64
N ASN A 450 21.70 -32.00 17.19
CA ASN A 450 22.60 -30.84 17.37
C ASN A 450 22.50 -30.20 18.77
N LYS A 451 21.79 -30.81 19.74
CA LYS A 451 21.62 -30.34 21.12
C LYS A 451 21.07 -28.90 21.24
N ARG A 452 20.27 -28.46 20.26
CA ARG A 452 19.71 -27.11 20.19
C ARG A 452 18.72 -26.86 21.33
N LYS A 453 18.80 -25.71 21.99
CA LYS A 453 17.77 -25.27 22.94
C LYS A 453 16.44 -25.04 22.21
N ASN A 454 15.36 -25.60 22.76
CA ASN A 454 13.99 -25.56 22.20
C ASN A 454 13.89 -26.12 20.76
N PRO A 455 14.18 -27.41 20.53
CA PRO A 455 14.30 -27.97 19.18
C PRO A 455 12.97 -27.97 18.39
N GLY A 456 11.81 -28.09 19.04
CA GLY A 456 10.50 -27.94 18.39
C GLY A 456 10.02 -26.49 18.21
N GLY A 457 10.86 -25.50 18.46
CA GLY A 457 10.50 -24.08 18.32
C GLY A 457 10.54 -23.61 16.86
N VAL A 458 9.66 -22.67 16.51
CA VAL A 458 9.60 -22.04 15.17
C VAL A 458 10.99 -21.59 14.64
N PRO A 459 11.93 -21.02 15.44
CA PRO A 459 13.26 -20.68 14.93
C PRO A 459 14.10 -21.87 14.46
N ALA A 460 13.92 -23.08 15.03
CA ALA A 460 14.60 -24.29 14.56
C ALA A 460 13.98 -24.80 13.24
N PHE A 461 12.65 -24.77 13.15
CA PHE A 461 11.89 -25.09 11.94
C PHE A 461 12.30 -24.19 10.76
N LEU A 462 12.33 -22.88 10.96
CA LEU A 462 12.69 -21.90 9.91
C LEU A 462 14.14 -22.05 9.44
N GLU A 463 15.07 -22.36 10.34
CA GLU A 463 16.49 -22.54 10.00
C GLU A 463 16.73 -23.85 9.23
N TYR A 464 16.03 -24.92 9.58
CA TYR A 464 16.06 -26.19 8.85
C TYR A 464 15.43 -26.07 7.45
N LEU A 465 14.27 -25.42 7.36
CA LEU A 465 13.49 -25.28 6.12
C LEU A 465 14.12 -24.29 5.12
N GLY A 466 14.76 -23.22 5.58
CA GLY A 466 15.39 -22.22 4.71
C GLY A 466 14.38 -21.57 3.76
N GLY A 467 14.68 -21.60 2.45
CA GLY A 467 13.77 -21.19 1.37
C GLY A 467 13.00 -22.36 0.73
N GLY A 468 13.05 -23.56 1.31
CA GLY A 468 12.41 -24.77 0.78
C GLY A 468 13.10 -25.38 -0.44
N GLU A 469 14.31 -24.93 -0.81
CA GLU A 469 15.03 -25.39 -2.00
C GLU A 469 15.43 -26.87 -1.95
N ASN A 470 15.56 -27.43 -0.73
CA ASN A 470 15.87 -28.84 -0.51
C ASN A 470 14.60 -29.72 -0.41
N GLU A 471 13.42 -29.11 -0.24
CA GLU A 471 12.17 -29.83 0.03
C GLU A 471 11.41 -30.10 -1.27
N ARG A 472 11.55 -31.33 -1.78
CA ARG A 472 10.98 -31.73 -3.09
C ARG A 472 9.47 -31.53 -3.17
N GLU A 473 8.74 -31.83 -2.10
CA GLU A 473 7.28 -31.65 -2.02
C GLU A 473 6.88 -30.17 -2.15
N ILE A 474 7.68 -29.25 -1.58
CA ILE A 474 7.47 -27.80 -1.69
C ILE A 474 7.71 -27.35 -3.13
N LEU A 475 8.85 -27.73 -3.74
CA LEU A 475 9.15 -27.37 -5.13
C LEU A 475 8.08 -27.88 -6.11
N GLN A 476 7.57 -29.09 -5.91
CA GLN A 476 6.51 -29.65 -6.74
C GLN A 476 5.19 -28.91 -6.55
N LEU A 477 4.69 -28.79 -5.31
CA LEU A 477 3.41 -28.13 -5.03
C LEU A 477 3.44 -26.65 -5.45
N ARG A 478 4.58 -25.97 -5.26
CA ARG A 478 4.80 -24.62 -5.79
C ARG A 478 4.63 -24.55 -7.30
N SER A 479 5.22 -25.47 -8.05
CA SER A 479 5.09 -25.51 -9.52
C SER A 479 3.64 -25.76 -9.94
N GLU A 480 2.93 -26.69 -9.28
CA GLU A 480 1.51 -26.94 -9.52
C GLU A 480 0.63 -25.70 -9.24
N VAL A 481 0.95 -24.94 -8.20
CA VAL A 481 0.27 -23.69 -7.83
C VAL A 481 0.58 -22.57 -8.84
N GLU A 482 1.85 -22.24 -9.08
CA GLU A 482 2.21 -21.14 -9.98
C GLU A 482 1.68 -21.37 -11.42
N ASN A 483 1.72 -22.62 -11.92
CA ASN A 483 1.20 -22.96 -13.25
C ASN A 483 -0.33 -22.86 -13.35
N TRP A 484 -1.08 -23.24 -12.32
CA TRP A 484 -2.54 -23.13 -12.31
C TRP A 484 -3.00 -21.70 -12.08
N VAL A 485 -2.44 -21.01 -11.09
CA VAL A 485 -2.88 -19.66 -10.70
C VAL A 485 -2.46 -18.61 -11.73
N GLY A 486 -1.40 -18.88 -12.51
CA GLY A 486 -0.99 -18.05 -13.63
C GLY A 486 -2.00 -17.96 -14.78
N THR A 487 -2.96 -18.89 -14.91
CA THR A 487 -3.96 -18.85 -15.99
C THR A 487 -5.04 -17.77 -15.78
N PHE A 488 -5.31 -17.40 -14.53
CA PHE A 488 -6.32 -16.39 -14.19
C PHE A 488 -5.80 -14.97 -14.48
N SER A 489 -6.67 -14.08 -14.95
CA SER A 489 -6.32 -12.67 -15.17
C SER A 489 -6.02 -11.91 -13.87
N LEU A 490 -5.47 -10.70 -14.01
CA LEU A 490 -5.40 -9.68 -12.97
C LEU A 490 -6.35 -8.52 -13.30
N PRO A 491 -6.98 -7.85 -12.31
CA PRO A 491 -7.95 -6.76 -12.58
C PRO A 491 -7.39 -5.48 -13.23
N TRP A 492 -6.07 -5.41 -13.46
CA TRP A 492 -5.36 -4.36 -14.18
C TRP A 492 -4.67 -4.86 -15.46
N GLU A 493 -4.86 -6.13 -15.85
CA GLU A 493 -4.47 -6.59 -17.18
C GLU A 493 -5.51 -6.09 -18.18
N SER A 494 -5.07 -5.27 -19.14
CA SER A 494 -5.93 -4.68 -20.17
C SER A 494 -6.36 -5.73 -21.20
N ASN A 495 -7.42 -6.45 -20.87
CA ASN A 495 -8.15 -7.29 -21.84
C ASN A 495 -8.54 -6.43 -23.06
N LYS A 496 -8.05 -6.81 -24.24
CA LYS A 496 -8.29 -6.13 -25.54
C LYS A 496 -9.75 -6.17 -26.04
N ALA A 497 -10.70 -6.53 -25.16
CA ALA A 497 -12.09 -6.82 -25.50
C ALA A 497 -13.11 -5.99 -24.68
N TYR A 498 -12.66 -5.09 -23.79
CA TYR A 498 -13.54 -4.20 -23.03
C TYR A 498 -13.20 -2.73 -23.28
N HIS A 499 -13.56 -2.23 -24.47
CA HIS A 499 -13.75 -0.79 -24.67
C HIS A 499 -14.99 -0.35 -23.87
N VAL A 500 -14.79 0.05 -22.62
CA VAL A 500 -15.84 0.59 -21.75
C VAL A 500 -16.23 1.98 -22.26
N GLN A 501 -17.26 2.04 -23.09
CA GLN A 501 -17.81 3.27 -23.67
C GLN A 501 -18.68 4.01 -22.65
N TYR A 502 -18.05 4.61 -21.63
CA TYR A 502 -18.69 5.45 -20.62
C TYR A 502 -17.95 6.78 -20.45
N CYS A 503 -18.73 7.83 -20.15
CA CYS A 503 -18.52 9.22 -20.58
C CYS A 503 -18.75 9.35 -22.11
N GLU A 504 -19.63 10.24 -22.60
CA GLU A 504 -19.97 11.57 -22.05
C GLU A 504 -21.45 11.77 -21.64
N SER A 505 -22.36 10.86 -21.97
CA SER A 505 -23.83 11.11 -21.96
C SER A 505 -24.52 11.26 -20.60
N SER A 506 -23.84 11.01 -19.47
CA SER A 506 -24.49 10.96 -18.14
C SER A 506 -24.38 12.24 -17.29
N ILE A 507 -23.61 13.24 -17.73
CA ILE A 507 -23.40 14.48 -16.94
C ILE A 507 -24.54 15.49 -17.13
N ALA A 508 -25.19 15.53 -18.30
CA ALA A 508 -26.21 16.54 -18.62
C ALA A 508 -27.60 16.27 -17.98
N LEU A 509 -27.96 15.02 -17.69
CA LEU A 509 -29.36 14.62 -17.49
C LEU A 509 -29.91 14.67 -16.05
N ASN A 510 -29.10 15.07 -15.06
CA ASN A 510 -29.56 15.27 -13.67
C ASN A 510 -29.68 16.75 -13.24
N PHE A 511 -29.35 17.71 -14.11
CA PHE A 511 -29.28 19.13 -13.74
C PHE A 511 -30.63 19.83 -13.49
N ALA A 512 -31.76 19.17 -13.75
CA ALA A 512 -33.10 19.76 -13.66
C ALA A 512 -33.86 19.49 -12.33
N LYS A 513 -33.20 18.96 -11.27
CA LYS A 513 -33.90 18.51 -10.05
C LYS A 513 -33.29 18.90 -8.69
N VAL A 514 -32.22 19.69 -8.67
CA VAL A 514 -31.57 20.14 -7.41
C VAL A 514 -31.59 21.67 -7.24
N ALA A 515 -31.71 22.44 -8.33
CA ALA A 515 -31.89 23.89 -8.28
C ALA A 515 -33.37 24.27 -8.07
N GLY A 516 -33.81 24.32 -6.81
CA GLY A 516 -35.17 24.70 -6.42
C GLY A 516 -35.45 26.20 -6.51
N THR A 517 -35.50 26.77 -7.72
CA THR A 517 -35.76 28.20 -7.95
C THR A 517 -36.90 28.41 -8.94
N THR A 518 -38.02 28.96 -8.48
CA THR A 518 -39.15 29.35 -9.34
C THR A 518 -38.85 30.64 -10.09
N CYS A 519 -39.04 30.65 -11.41
CA CYS A 519 -39.18 31.88 -12.21
C CYS A 519 -40.35 31.72 -13.20
N VAL A 520 -40.93 32.83 -13.64
CA VAL A 520 -42.25 32.88 -14.29
C VAL A 520 -42.14 32.90 -15.83
N MET A 521 -43.18 32.36 -16.47
CA MET A 521 -43.40 32.22 -17.91
C MET A 521 -43.01 33.44 -18.76
N ALA A 522 -42.31 33.18 -19.87
CA ALA A 522 -42.39 33.98 -21.10
C ALA A 522 -42.20 33.05 -22.31
N ASN A 523 -43.20 32.98 -23.19
CA ASN A 523 -43.11 32.23 -24.45
C ASN A 523 -42.46 33.11 -25.53
N ASN A 524 -41.48 32.59 -26.27
CA ASN A 524 -41.45 32.54 -27.75
C ASN A 524 -40.04 32.19 -28.28
N LEU A 525 -40.00 31.89 -29.59
CA LEU A 525 -38.85 31.67 -30.47
C LEU A 525 -38.19 30.27 -30.44
N SER A 526 -38.03 29.76 -31.65
CA SER A 526 -37.23 28.60 -32.07
C SER A 526 -36.32 29.07 -33.23
N PRO A 527 -35.39 28.24 -33.75
CA PRO A 527 -34.11 28.07 -33.06
C PRO A 527 -32.90 28.23 -34.01
N GLU A 528 -32.12 29.30 -33.86
CA GLU A 528 -30.84 29.45 -34.56
C GLU A 528 -29.70 29.91 -33.62
N ASN A 529 -28.50 29.41 -33.90
CA ASN A 529 -27.20 29.89 -33.41
C ASN A 529 -26.96 30.03 -31.90
N THR A 530 -26.57 28.92 -31.26
CA THR A 530 -25.49 28.92 -30.24
C THR A 530 -24.56 27.72 -30.46
N ALA A 531 -23.40 27.96 -31.08
CA ALA A 531 -22.42 26.92 -31.38
C ALA A 531 -21.48 26.67 -30.18
N CYS A 532 -21.22 25.40 -29.86
CA CYS A 532 -20.17 25.00 -28.92
C CYS A 532 -18.91 24.62 -29.73
N PRO A 533 -17.72 25.22 -29.46
CA PRO A 533 -16.55 25.10 -30.33
C PRO A 533 -15.72 23.83 -30.07
N VAL A 534 -16.32 22.64 -30.27
CA VAL A 534 -15.59 21.37 -30.37
C VAL A 534 -16.19 20.53 -31.51
N ASP A 535 -15.65 20.70 -32.72
CA ASP A 535 -15.98 19.87 -33.88
C ASP A 535 -15.25 18.53 -33.83
N SER A 536 -16.01 17.44 -33.99
CA SER A 536 -15.54 16.07 -33.93
C SER A 536 -14.71 15.63 -35.14
N GLU A 537 -14.78 16.31 -36.28
CA GLU A 537 -14.03 15.92 -37.48
C GLU A 537 -12.51 16.12 -37.33
N THR A 538 -12.07 17.07 -36.50
CA THR A 538 -10.64 17.39 -36.31
C THR A 538 -9.80 16.22 -35.76
N ARG A 539 -10.42 15.29 -35.04
CA ARG A 539 -9.74 14.09 -34.49
C ARG A 539 -9.44 13.05 -35.58
N SER A 540 -10.27 12.97 -36.61
CA SER A 540 -10.12 12.06 -37.77
C SER A 540 -8.85 12.38 -38.56
N VAL A 541 -8.66 13.67 -38.86
CA VAL A 541 -7.54 14.19 -39.65
C VAL A 541 -6.20 13.96 -38.94
N TRP A 542 -6.16 14.12 -37.61
CA TRP A 542 -4.93 13.88 -36.84
C TRP A 542 -4.49 12.41 -36.87
N LEU A 543 -5.44 11.47 -36.78
CA LEU A 543 -5.14 10.03 -36.75
C LEU A 543 -4.67 9.49 -38.12
N GLN A 544 -5.24 9.95 -39.23
CA GLN A 544 -4.80 9.53 -40.58
C GLN A 544 -3.38 10.02 -40.94
N SER A 545 -2.92 11.11 -40.32
CA SER A 545 -1.61 11.73 -40.64
C SER A 545 -0.37 10.87 -40.29
N ARG A 546 -0.52 9.76 -39.54
CA ARG A 546 0.62 9.00 -39.00
C ARG A 546 0.94 7.67 -39.67
N GLU A 547 0.08 7.13 -40.54
CA GLU A 547 0.30 5.81 -41.18
C GLU A 547 0.78 5.88 -42.64
N CYS A 548 1.39 6.99 -43.07
CA CYS A 548 1.93 7.12 -44.43
C CYS A 548 3.38 7.60 -44.48
N LYS A 549 4.33 6.67 -44.21
CA LYS A 549 5.73 6.70 -44.71
C LYS A 549 6.54 5.43 -44.38
N LYS A 550 6.11 4.23 -44.84
CA LYS A 550 7.00 3.05 -44.81
C LYS A 550 6.75 1.89 -45.80
N SER A 551 6.21 2.16 -46.99
CA SER A 551 6.19 1.19 -48.10
C SER A 551 6.20 1.90 -49.45
N ALA A 552 7.34 1.89 -50.13
CA ALA A 552 7.49 2.45 -51.47
C ALA A 552 8.58 1.69 -52.26
N GLN A 553 8.34 0.41 -52.56
CA GLN A 553 9.00 -0.31 -53.65
C GLN A 553 8.29 -1.64 -53.97
N PHE A 554 8.40 -2.06 -55.23
CA PHE A 554 7.86 -3.28 -55.87
C PHE A 554 6.34 -3.42 -56.01
N ASN A 555 5.88 -3.17 -57.24
CA ASN A 555 4.64 -3.73 -57.79
C ASN A 555 4.81 -5.24 -58.03
N GLY A 556 3.72 -6.01 -57.92
CA GLY A 556 3.65 -7.41 -58.33
C GLY A 556 2.23 -7.96 -58.17
N SER A 557 1.53 -8.19 -59.28
CA SER A 557 0.22 -8.85 -59.31
C SER A 557 0.38 -10.37 -59.46
N ILE A 558 -0.53 -11.16 -58.88
CA ILE A 558 -1.26 -12.30 -59.51
C ILE A 558 -2.13 -13.04 -58.46
N ASN A 559 -3.11 -13.79 -58.97
CA ASN A 559 -4.27 -14.36 -58.28
C ASN A 559 -3.99 -15.65 -57.45
N ASP A 560 -5.03 -16.06 -56.70
CA ASP A 560 -5.50 -17.43 -56.42
C ASP A 560 -4.52 -18.61 -56.29
N ALA A 561 -4.56 -19.28 -55.13
CA ALA A 561 -4.86 -20.73 -55.06
C ALA A 561 -5.16 -21.23 -53.63
N LYS A 562 -5.97 -22.28 -53.53
CA LYS A 562 -5.97 -23.24 -52.39
C LYS A 562 -4.85 -24.27 -52.61
N ILE A 563 -4.39 -24.98 -51.56
CA ILE A 563 -4.26 -26.47 -51.48
C ILE A 563 -3.31 -26.97 -50.34
N SER A 564 -3.77 -28.04 -49.68
CA SER A 564 -3.10 -29.09 -48.85
C SER A 564 -1.79 -28.89 -48.05
N SER A 565 -1.78 -29.46 -46.84
CA SER A 565 -0.61 -30.05 -46.16
C SER A 565 -0.18 -31.38 -46.82
N PRO A 566 1.07 -31.92 -46.64
CA PRO A 566 1.32 -32.83 -45.50
C PRO A 566 2.79 -33.06 -45.02
N ASN A 567 2.92 -33.70 -43.84
CA ASN A 567 3.91 -34.74 -43.41
C ASN A 567 5.45 -34.54 -43.32
N LYS A 568 5.99 -34.98 -42.16
CA LYS A 568 7.26 -35.76 -41.92
C LYS A 568 8.63 -35.07 -42.14
N ALA A 569 9.75 -35.48 -41.50
CA ALA A 569 10.02 -36.44 -40.40
C ALA A 569 11.38 -36.14 -39.70
N ASP A 570 11.65 -36.85 -38.59
CA ASP A 570 12.91 -37.26 -37.93
C ASP A 570 14.29 -36.62 -38.27
N GLU A 571 15.09 -36.35 -37.22
CA GLU A 571 16.47 -36.90 -37.09
C GLU A 571 17.00 -36.81 -35.64
N SER A 572 18.09 -37.52 -35.29
CA SER A 572 18.47 -37.74 -33.87
C SER A 572 19.96 -37.94 -33.55
N CYS A 573 20.40 -37.37 -32.40
CA CYS A 573 21.61 -37.73 -31.62
C CYS A 573 22.99 -37.46 -32.31
N PRO A 574 24.18 -37.60 -31.65
CA PRO A 574 24.54 -38.52 -30.55
C PRO A 574 25.23 -37.91 -29.29
N ILE A 575 25.71 -38.81 -28.43
CA ILE A 575 26.21 -38.66 -27.06
C ILE A 575 27.77 -38.65 -27.03
N ASN A 576 28.40 -38.14 -25.96
CA ASN A 576 29.70 -38.69 -25.51
C ASN A 576 30.00 -38.51 -24.01
N GLN A 577 31.03 -39.20 -23.50
CA GLN A 577 31.54 -39.16 -22.11
C GLN A 577 33.08 -38.92 -22.10
N THR A 578 33.92 -39.01 -21.06
CA THR A 578 33.94 -39.57 -19.67
C THR A 578 35.04 -38.80 -18.87
N SER A 579 35.53 -39.05 -17.63
CA SER A 579 35.37 -40.06 -16.56
C SER A 579 35.88 -39.52 -15.19
N ASN A 580 35.77 -40.38 -14.15
CA ASN A 580 36.23 -40.27 -12.75
C ASN A 580 37.69 -39.84 -12.48
N LEU A 581 37.96 -39.32 -11.27
CA LEU A 581 38.96 -39.88 -10.32
C LEU A 581 38.82 -39.32 -8.87
N MET A 582 39.40 -40.02 -7.88
CA MET A 582 39.47 -39.64 -6.44
C MET A 582 40.82 -38.90 -6.14
N SER A 583 41.19 -38.36 -4.97
CA SER A 583 40.72 -38.36 -3.56
C SER A 583 41.11 -36.99 -2.89
N THR A 584 41.44 -36.72 -1.61
CA THR A 584 41.69 -37.49 -0.36
C THR A 584 41.54 -36.60 0.92
N ALA A 585 41.14 -37.20 2.05
CA ALA A 585 41.50 -36.86 3.46
C ALA A 585 41.19 -35.47 4.10
N ALA A 586 41.24 -35.45 5.44
CA ALA A 586 41.06 -34.29 6.35
C ALA A 586 42.34 -34.11 7.24
N PRO A 587 42.43 -33.21 8.27
CA PRO A 587 41.57 -33.22 9.47
C PRO A 587 41.23 -31.84 10.09
N ARG A 588 40.57 -31.88 11.25
CA ARG A 588 40.18 -30.75 12.13
C ARG A 588 41.40 -30.06 12.78
N MET A 589 41.21 -28.81 13.23
CA MET A 589 41.38 -28.50 14.66
C MET A 589 40.52 -27.31 15.09
N SER A 590 40.21 -27.24 16.39
CA SER A 590 39.30 -26.28 17.02
C SER A 590 39.86 -25.81 18.35
N LEU A 591 39.58 -24.58 18.76
CA LEU A 591 39.76 -24.14 20.15
C LEU A 591 38.61 -23.22 20.60
N TRP A 592 38.04 -23.58 21.75
CA TRP A 592 37.20 -22.78 22.65
C TRP A 592 38.14 -21.71 23.32
N GLU A 593 37.76 -20.72 24.15
CA GLU A 593 36.71 -20.71 25.18
C GLU A 593 36.39 -19.29 25.74
N SER A 594 35.14 -18.82 25.60
CA SER A 594 34.43 -17.96 26.60
C SER A 594 34.99 -16.54 26.95
N LEU A 595 34.43 -15.71 27.85
CA LEU A 595 33.27 -15.82 28.78
C LEU A 595 32.48 -14.48 28.87
N THR A 596 31.34 -14.52 29.56
CA THR A 596 30.29 -13.49 29.80
C THR A 596 30.68 -12.07 30.25
N SER A 597 29.90 -11.06 29.87
CA SER A 597 29.16 -10.17 30.82
C SER A 597 28.17 -9.18 30.14
N TRP A 598 27.13 -8.76 30.86
CA TRP A 598 26.32 -7.56 30.63
C TRP A 598 26.66 -6.52 31.73
N PRO A 599 26.45 -5.21 31.48
CA PRO A 599 25.35 -4.55 32.20
C PRO A 599 24.53 -3.56 31.33
N ALA A 600 23.48 -3.01 31.94
CA ALA A 600 22.49 -2.08 31.34
C ALA A 600 22.88 -0.59 31.54
N PRO A 601 22.18 0.39 30.93
CA PRO A 601 22.65 1.78 30.84
C PRO A 601 22.20 2.68 32.03
N PRO A 602 22.91 3.80 32.28
CA PRO A 602 22.48 4.88 33.18
C PRO A 602 21.66 5.97 32.44
N ALA A 603 20.97 6.81 33.21
CA ALA A 603 20.17 7.94 32.72
C ALA A 603 20.64 9.30 33.28
N GLU A 604 20.25 10.37 32.60
CA GLU A 604 20.19 11.80 33.01
C GLU A 604 21.13 12.34 34.11
N ARG A 605 21.88 13.41 33.78
CA ARG A 605 21.57 14.77 34.29
C ARG A 605 22.36 15.90 33.63
N GLN A 606 21.89 17.12 33.88
CA GLN A 606 22.37 18.40 33.34
C GLN A 606 23.73 18.81 33.93
N ARG A 607 24.58 19.48 33.13
CA ARG A 607 24.90 20.94 33.23
C ARG A 607 26.02 21.32 32.25
N ALA A 608 26.07 22.59 31.87
CA ALA A 608 27.17 23.20 31.12
C ALA A 608 28.05 24.05 32.05
N LEU A 609 29.32 24.28 31.68
CA LEU A 609 29.97 25.62 31.60
C LEU A 609 31.50 25.55 31.36
N ASN A 610 31.93 26.18 30.25
CA ASN A 610 33.09 27.08 30.10
C ASN A 610 34.58 26.67 30.29
N LYS A 611 35.37 27.23 29.34
CA LYS A 611 36.75 27.78 29.40
C LYS A 611 38.00 26.88 29.30
N ASN A 612 38.49 26.81 28.06
CA ASN A 612 39.77 27.35 27.55
C ASN A 612 41.16 26.97 28.15
N SER A 613 42.07 26.72 27.20
CA SER A 613 43.49 27.13 27.11
C SER A 613 44.53 26.60 28.11
N SER A 614 45.48 25.83 27.57
CA SER A 614 46.88 26.32 27.44
C SER A 614 47.68 25.57 26.35
N ASN A 615 48.68 26.27 25.80
CA ASN A 615 49.85 25.82 25.05
C ASN A 615 50.74 24.86 25.91
N GLU A 616 51.76 24.12 25.44
CA GLU A 616 52.31 23.80 24.10
C GLU A 616 53.31 22.61 24.21
N GLN A 617 53.89 22.19 23.06
CA GLN A 617 55.18 21.49 22.93
C GLN A 617 55.41 20.13 23.62
N GLU A 618 55.39 19.07 22.82
CA GLU A 618 56.56 18.18 22.74
C GLU A 618 56.74 17.71 21.27
N ILE A 619 57.98 17.65 20.76
CA ILE A 619 58.26 17.54 19.31
C ILE A 619 59.41 16.55 19.03
N GLN A 620 59.13 15.58 18.14
CA GLN A 620 60.07 14.61 17.51
C GLN A 620 60.72 13.59 18.48
N LYS A 621 60.93 12.31 18.12
CA LYS A 621 61.33 11.78 16.81
C LYS A 621 60.78 10.37 16.53
N ALA A 622 60.24 10.16 15.32
CA ALA A 622 60.47 8.97 14.48
C ALA A 622 59.74 9.16 13.13
N SER A 623 60.47 9.31 12.03
CA SER A 623 59.88 9.48 10.69
C SER A 623 59.80 8.16 9.92
N ASN A 624 58.74 7.96 9.14
CA ASN A 624 58.80 7.67 7.69
C ASN A 624 57.56 6.92 7.15
N ARG A 625 56.60 7.66 6.56
CA ARG A 625 56.09 7.41 5.18
C ARG A 625 54.97 8.40 4.81
N THR A 626 55.37 9.52 4.20
CA THR A 626 54.46 10.41 3.48
C THR A 626 54.69 10.25 1.98
N THR A 627 53.84 9.50 1.28
CA THR A 627 53.81 9.53 -0.19
C THR A 627 53.03 10.77 -0.64
N LEU A 628 53.71 11.92 -0.64
CA LEU A 628 53.28 13.08 -1.41
C LEU A 628 53.20 12.69 -2.89
N LEU A 629 52.09 13.01 -3.55
CA LEU A 629 52.03 13.02 -5.01
C LEU A 629 52.95 14.11 -5.54
N SER A 630 53.59 13.87 -6.69
CA SER A 630 54.61 14.77 -7.22
C SER A 630 54.05 16.13 -7.65
N PRO A 631 54.79 17.23 -7.47
CA PRO A 631 54.36 18.58 -7.88
C PRO A 631 53.97 18.70 -9.37
N THR A 632 54.55 17.84 -10.22
CA THR A 632 54.35 17.78 -11.68
C THR A 632 52.94 17.46 -12.15
N SER A 633 52.02 17.04 -11.27
CA SER A 633 50.62 16.79 -11.62
C SER A 633 49.77 18.08 -11.59
N LEU A 634 49.95 18.92 -10.57
CA LEU A 634 49.17 20.14 -10.35
C LEU A 634 49.47 21.26 -11.35
N SER A 635 50.65 21.25 -11.97
CA SER A 635 51.05 22.18 -13.03
C SER A 635 50.37 21.93 -14.39
N SER A 636 49.47 20.94 -14.50
CA SER A 636 48.88 20.50 -15.78
C SER A 636 47.39 20.88 -15.98
N LEU A 637 46.76 21.47 -14.95
CA LEU A 637 45.35 21.92 -14.96
C LEU A 637 45.20 23.26 -15.69
N GLY A 638 44.27 23.32 -16.64
CA GLY A 638 43.89 24.54 -17.33
C GLY A 638 43.34 25.61 -16.39
N GLN A 639 43.85 26.84 -16.53
CA GLN A 639 43.30 28.04 -15.88
C GLN A 639 42.39 28.84 -16.82
N HIS A 640 42.37 28.51 -18.12
CA HIS A 640 41.47 29.10 -19.10
C HIS A 640 39.99 28.86 -18.74
N ARG A 641 39.13 29.82 -19.08
CA ARG A 641 37.68 29.77 -18.83
C ARG A 641 36.93 29.98 -20.14
N GLU A 642 35.84 29.24 -20.33
CA GLU A 642 35.03 29.30 -21.55
C GLU A 642 33.81 30.21 -21.34
N ILE A 643 33.46 31.00 -22.36
CA ILE A 643 32.23 31.80 -22.37
C ILE A 643 31.07 30.88 -22.81
N SER A 644 29.96 30.96 -22.10
CA SER A 644 28.74 30.18 -22.35
C SER A 644 27.82 30.87 -23.37
N THR A 645 26.88 30.14 -23.99
CA THR A 645 25.76 30.77 -24.72
C THR A 645 24.57 31.12 -23.81
N ILE A 646 24.72 30.92 -22.49
CA ILE A 646 23.76 31.29 -21.46
C ILE A 646 23.97 32.77 -21.07
N PRO A 647 23.01 33.67 -21.37
CA PRO A 647 23.05 35.05 -20.91
C PRO A 647 22.92 35.08 -19.38
N ARG A 648 23.69 35.96 -18.72
CA ARG A 648 23.56 36.18 -17.28
C ARG A 648 22.53 37.28 -17.06
N THR A 649 21.52 37.01 -16.23
CA THR A 649 20.48 37.98 -15.88
C THR A 649 21.12 39.28 -15.37
N GLN A 650 20.84 40.40 -16.03
CA GLN A 650 21.31 41.71 -15.56
C GLN A 650 20.72 41.97 -14.16
N GLN A 651 21.56 42.38 -13.21
CA GLN A 651 21.06 42.84 -11.92
C GLN A 651 20.27 44.13 -12.13
N LEU A 652 19.04 44.17 -11.63
CA LEU A 652 18.18 45.35 -11.73
C LEU A 652 18.83 46.50 -10.94
N SER A 653 19.30 47.53 -11.63
CA SER A 653 20.17 48.56 -11.06
C SER A 653 19.38 49.65 -10.30
N THR A 654 18.73 49.27 -9.20
CA THR A 654 18.05 50.16 -8.26
C THR A 654 18.63 50.02 -6.85
N LEU A 655 19.91 50.36 -6.70
CA LEU A 655 20.63 50.33 -5.43
C LEU A 655 20.51 51.65 -4.66
N THR A 656 19.48 51.77 -3.82
CA THR A 656 19.36 52.88 -2.86
C THR A 656 19.19 52.42 -1.40
N ASP A 657 18.49 51.30 -1.14
CA ASP A 657 18.08 50.91 0.22
C ASP A 657 18.97 49.89 0.96
N GLN A 658 20.08 49.45 0.37
CA GLN A 658 21.00 48.49 1.03
C GLN A 658 21.67 49.00 2.32
N LYS A 659 21.53 50.29 2.67
CA LYS A 659 22.09 50.86 3.91
C LYS A 659 21.30 50.53 5.19
N ASN A 660 20.09 49.96 5.10
CA ASN A 660 19.21 49.73 6.26
C ASN A 660 19.04 48.26 6.66
N LEU A 661 19.73 47.30 6.02
CA LEU A 661 19.66 45.89 6.40
C LEU A 661 20.51 45.60 7.65
N LYS A 662 19.97 44.82 8.59
CA LYS A 662 20.63 44.51 9.86
C LYS A 662 21.79 43.52 9.64
N GLU A 663 22.80 43.61 10.50
CA GLU A 663 24.08 42.90 10.36
C GLU A 663 23.95 41.36 10.32
N THR A 664 22.82 40.81 10.77
CA THR A 664 22.42 39.39 10.69
C THR A 664 22.11 38.90 9.27
N GLU A 665 21.95 39.76 8.28
CA GLU A 665 21.60 39.40 6.89
C GLU A 665 22.78 39.50 5.91
N ARG A 666 24.02 39.68 6.40
CA ARG A 666 25.21 39.55 5.54
C ARG A 666 25.43 38.10 5.15
N LEU A 667 25.46 37.84 3.85
CA LEU A 667 25.87 36.55 3.29
C LEU A 667 27.28 36.15 3.80
N PRO A 668 27.54 34.85 4.05
CA PRO A 668 28.80 34.41 4.64
C PRO A 668 29.99 34.69 3.72
N ALA A 669 31.12 35.06 4.32
CA ALA A 669 32.34 35.54 3.64
C ALA A 669 33.13 34.45 2.86
N ASN A 670 32.46 33.39 2.41
CA ASN A 670 33.01 32.29 1.63
C ASN A 670 32.31 32.08 0.27
N CYS A 671 31.47 33.04 -0.16
CA CYS A 671 31.25 33.23 -1.60
C CYS A 671 32.58 33.58 -2.27
N GLU A 672 33.01 32.78 -3.23
CA GLU A 672 34.09 33.17 -4.15
C GLU A 672 33.62 34.38 -4.96
N MET A 673 34.51 35.34 -5.23
CA MET A 673 34.18 36.47 -6.10
C MET A 673 33.64 35.97 -7.43
N GLU A 674 32.65 36.70 -7.97
CA GLU A 674 31.73 36.17 -8.97
C GLU A 674 32.41 35.45 -10.14
N SER A 675 31.76 34.40 -10.64
CA SER A 675 32.00 33.88 -11.98
C SER A 675 31.76 35.00 -13.00
N GLY A 676 32.84 35.71 -13.33
CA GLY A 676 32.80 36.99 -14.04
C GLY A 676 31.95 36.98 -15.31
N ILE A 677 31.31 38.12 -15.56
CA ILE A 677 30.49 38.38 -16.74
C ILE A 677 31.41 38.50 -17.96
N SER A 678 31.07 37.92 -19.11
CA SER A 678 31.78 38.21 -20.36
C SER A 678 31.49 39.65 -20.84
N SER A 679 32.29 40.18 -21.76
CA SER A 679 32.00 41.47 -22.42
C SER A 679 30.65 41.51 -23.17
N GLU A 680 30.02 40.35 -23.37
CA GLU A 680 28.74 40.15 -24.07
C GLU A 680 27.57 39.90 -23.09
N GLY A 681 27.81 39.95 -21.78
CA GLY A 681 26.77 39.67 -20.76
C GLY A 681 26.52 38.18 -20.49
N ASN A 682 27.28 37.27 -21.09
CA ASN A 682 27.11 35.83 -20.93
C ASN A 682 27.78 35.31 -19.65
N TRP A 683 27.32 34.15 -19.17
CA TRP A 683 28.01 33.37 -18.13
C TRP A 683 29.38 32.91 -18.63
N VAL A 684 30.32 32.77 -17.70
CA VAL A 684 31.67 32.25 -18.00
C VAL A 684 31.95 31.07 -17.07
N TYR A 685 32.19 29.89 -17.66
CA TYR A 685 32.38 28.64 -16.94
C TYR A 685 33.64 28.67 -16.03
N PRO A 686 33.69 27.83 -14.97
CA PRO A 686 34.90 27.63 -14.19
C PRO A 686 35.99 26.95 -15.04
N SER A 687 37.26 27.23 -14.73
CA SER A 687 38.40 26.52 -15.33
C SER A 687 38.59 25.13 -14.71
N GLU A 688 39.39 24.26 -15.35
CA GLU A 688 39.76 22.94 -14.80
C GLU A 688 40.27 23.04 -13.36
N LYS A 689 41.12 24.03 -13.08
CA LYS A 689 41.62 24.28 -11.72
C LYS A 689 40.51 24.66 -10.74
N MET A 690 39.62 25.59 -11.12
CA MET A 690 38.51 26.00 -10.24
C MET A 690 37.54 24.85 -9.97
N PHE A 691 37.23 24.05 -11.00
CA PHE A 691 36.34 22.90 -10.87
C PHE A 691 36.96 21.81 -9.98
N PHE A 692 38.25 21.52 -10.14
CA PHE A 692 39.01 20.59 -9.29
C PHE A 692 39.02 21.02 -7.82
N ASP A 693 39.35 22.28 -7.55
CA ASP A 693 39.43 22.81 -6.18
C ASP A 693 38.02 22.90 -5.54
N ALA A 694 36.95 23.13 -6.32
CA ALA A 694 35.57 23.03 -5.85
C ALA A 694 35.13 21.58 -5.55
N MET A 695 35.52 20.61 -6.38
CA MET A 695 35.26 19.18 -6.19
C MET A 695 35.94 18.66 -4.92
N ARG A 696 37.22 19.01 -4.71
CA ARG A 696 37.97 18.64 -3.50
C ARG A 696 37.37 19.25 -2.23
N ARG A 697 36.94 20.51 -2.26
CA ARG A 697 36.24 21.14 -1.12
C ARG A 697 34.92 20.45 -0.76
N LYS A 698 34.26 19.80 -1.72
CA LYS A 698 33.04 19.00 -1.53
C LYS A 698 33.31 17.53 -1.18
N GLY A 699 34.58 17.16 -0.93
CA GLY A 699 34.98 15.81 -0.51
C GLY A 699 35.06 14.76 -1.63
N PHE A 700 35.00 15.16 -2.91
CA PHE A 700 35.10 14.21 -4.02
C PHE A 700 36.56 13.75 -4.25
N THR A 701 36.73 12.44 -4.43
CA THR A 701 38.00 11.80 -4.78
C THR A 701 38.16 11.68 -6.29
N THR A 702 38.50 12.79 -6.95
CA THR A 702 38.83 12.84 -8.40
C THR A 702 40.29 13.20 -8.61
N GLU A 703 40.90 12.70 -9.69
CA GLU A 703 42.27 13.02 -10.06
C GLU A 703 42.33 14.29 -10.92
N ALA A 704 43.49 14.98 -10.90
CA ALA A 704 43.66 16.21 -11.68
C ALA A 704 43.56 15.97 -13.20
N ALA A 705 43.96 14.78 -13.66
CA ALA A 705 43.86 14.37 -15.06
C ALA A 705 42.40 14.29 -15.56
N ASP A 706 41.44 13.98 -14.68
CA ASP A 706 40.02 13.79 -15.04
C ASP A 706 39.37 15.10 -15.54
N MET A 707 39.89 16.27 -15.12
CA MET A 707 39.27 17.57 -15.41
C MET A 707 39.18 17.86 -16.92
N LYS A 708 40.16 17.39 -17.69
CA LYS A 708 40.21 17.47 -19.16
C LYS A 708 39.09 16.71 -19.86
N THR A 709 38.40 15.83 -19.15
CA THR A 709 37.18 15.14 -19.62
C THR A 709 35.94 15.68 -18.92
N ILE A 710 36.01 15.97 -17.61
CA ILE A 710 34.86 16.38 -16.79
C ILE A 710 34.37 17.79 -17.15
N VAL A 711 35.25 18.77 -17.36
CA VAL A 711 34.82 20.16 -17.65
C VAL A 711 34.15 20.30 -19.02
N PRO A 712 34.70 19.74 -20.13
CA PRO A 712 34.00 19.75 -21.42
C PRO A 712 32.63 19.06 -21.38
N ILE A 713 32.49 17.94 -20.64
CA ILE A 713 31.19 17.26 -20.47
C ILE A 713 30.21 18.14 -19.68
N HIS A 714 30.66 18.76 -18.58
CA HIS A 714 29.85 19.69 -17.78
C HIS A 714 29.35 20.87 -18.63
N ASN A 715 30.24 21.51 -19.38
CA ASN A 715 29.90 22.67 -20.20
C ASN A 715 28.93 22.26 -21.33
N ALA A 716 29.20 21.16 -22.05
CA ALA A 716 28.32 20.66 -23.10
C ALA A 716 26.90 20.28 -22.61
N VAL A 717 26.78 19.71 -21.40
CA VAL A 717 25.47 19.40 -20.79
C VAL A 717 24.68 20.67 -20.46
N ASN A 718 25.35 21.72 -19.96
CA ASN A 718 24.69 23.00 -19.66
C ASN A 718 24.26 23.73 -20.95
N GLU A 719 25.11 23.77 -21.99
CA GLU A 719 24.75 24.34 -23.30
C GLU A 719 23.59 23.57 -23.96
N GLN A 720 23.58 22.23 -23.87
CA GLN A 720 22.45 21.44 -24.38
C GLN A 720 21.16 21.73 -23.60
N ALA A 721 21.21 21.78 -22.26
CA ALA A 721 20.03 22.10 -21.44
C ALA A 721 19.49 23.51 -21.76
N TRP A 722 20.37 24.49 -21.99
CA TRP A 722 19.96 25.84 -22.40
C TRP A 722 19.36 25.88 -23.81
N LYS A 723 19.83 25.04 -24.73
CA LYS A 723 19.20 24.87 -26.05
C LYS A 723 17.81 24.22 -25.94
N GLU A 724 17.65 23.21 -25.09
CA GLU A 724 16.37 22.56 -24.83
C GLU A 724 15.36 23.53 -24.16
N ILE A 725 15.82 24.42 -23.28
CA ILE A 725 15.00 25.51 -22.72
C ILE A 725 14.54 26.46 -23.84
N LYS A 726 15.46 26.98 -24.66
CA LYS A 726 15.09 27.89 -25.77
C LYS A 726 14.19 27.22 -26.83
N GLU A 727 14.32 25.91 -27.06
CA GLU A 727 13.37 25.16 -27.90
C GLU A 727 11.99 24.97 -27.26
N TRP A 728 11.90 24.95 -25.92
CA TRP A 728 10.64 24.91 -25.16
C TRP A 728 9.98 26.29 -25.00
N GLU A 729 10.76 27.37 -24.88
CA GLU A 729 10.25 28.75 -24.74
C GLU A 729 9.71 29.31 -26.07
N LYS A 730 10.27 28.87 -27.21
CA LYS A 730 9.95 29.35 -28.56
C LYS A 730 8.44 29.47 -28.94
N PRO A 731 7.53 28.56 -28.52
CA PRO A 731 6.09 28.72 -28.81
C PRO A 731 5.44 29.86 -28.00
N TRP A 732 5.98 30.18 -26.83
CA TRP A 732 5.47 31.20 -25.92
C TRP A 732 6.07 32.59 -26.22
N GLU A 733 7.21 32.65 -26.92
CA GLU A 733 7.76 33.90 -27.46
C GLU A 733 6.89 34.49 -28.59
N SER A 734 6.08 33.67 -29.27
CA SER A 734 5.11 34.14 -30.28
C SER A 734 3.77 34.65 -29.72
N GLU A 735 3.60 34.68 -28.40
CA GLU A 735 2.43 35.24 -27.70
C GLU A 735 2.78 36.52 -26.89
N LYS A 736 3.86 37.21 -27.28
CA LYS A 736 4.34 38.49 -26.73
C LYS A 736 4.64 39.51 -27.83
#